data_AF-A0A9P7H2J9-F1
#
_entry.id   AF-A0A9P7H2J9-F1
#
_cell.length_a   1.000
_cell.length_b   1.000
_cell.length_c   1.000
_cell.angle_alpha   90.00
_cell.angle_beta   90.00
_cell.angle_gamma   90.00
#
_symmetry.space_group_name_H-M   'P 1'
#
loop_
_entity.id
_entity.type
_entity.pdbx_description
1 polymer ?
#
loop_
_entity_poly.entity_id
_entity_poly.type
_entity_poly.pdbx_seq_one_letter_code
_entity_poly.pdbx_strand_id
1 'polypeptide(L)'
;MTRDAIVRSLMTVILTTSPTPSAPSTELVSSILDSFERHCPALLECNIIVVFDAFDQIVPTARLKKGQVTPQQAADFSAYKRNVKDLILDKYHHETPATAFIQQDATAEYGSPTPQNTVDYKISHSPDKKVTFIEPSRRLGFGLAVRSALRVTQTPHVWVQQHDWELIADLPIQPLLQIMQAHESNLEAPIKYVCLAAVRMLSYATSAYATENPTLRELSSSLTRDYEAPSHPSVKVPLAPMYFWHDKPHLASTAHYLERVFPSRLAMLRGDFIEDKIGQRARAQMKDGLWAKWGTWVYYPEDGKQLCLKHLQGRTWEGTTRQADRAAMWRKKNEAARAPEEKSVVDESDVPLLASTLLIACNALLGAAQIMGTPSYEFLYTVNATLGERWQIGNYSQGSRVVIPITGGTFKGPRLSGTVSNLGADWGLTDTKGVFFPDTRYNLRTHDGVDIYIQTSGPTQPDGRTLLRGVFQVGHPDYEWLNYVLAVGVLQRPPAESSGKYVVIDMWQCDGTSCQGYANGDMSGIRYIDSSWTMGLVCDPRSQLTLSPQWGRSEEAREIIRRGNLIKAGVFLVFADTKFKRLIESIRFTDTMRANLSTLLLPSLFSGLGVCAKDDFSAKCAALKTSLKLPNTTVWFTEHVAAGGNITFPDNHPTCNPKSQVVDVELCRVAMFVKTGPASNLTLEAWLPSNWTGRFMSTGNGGMAGCIQYGDVAYGANYGFATVGANNGHNGTSAVDMFHNSGVVEDYVYRSVHTGTVLGKQIAKKFYGKKHTKSYYLGCSTGGRQGWKEAQDFPDDFDGIVAGAPAMRFNGLQSRSGSFWGITGPPGAPTHLSPTEWNMVHKNVLTQCDEKLDGVKDGVVEDPNLCEYRPEALICTKGQTKDCLTGTQIETVRKVFSPLYGNNGTYIYPRIPPGASAGFGFAIGEQPFPYSTEWFQYVIWEDPKWSPDTIGPNDYEKGTEVNPFNVETWEGDLSKFKKRGSKIIHWHGLQDGLISSDNSMDYYNHVSRTMGLDNTELDKFYRYFRVSGCGHCGTGDGAARIGNNLSNLGGKTADNNVLLAIIKWVEEGVAPDTITGQRFVNGASTGKVEVERKHCRYPYRNVWDRKGDWKKADSWKCQ
;
A
#
# COMPACT_ATOMS: atom_id res chain seq x y z
N MET A 1 -16.24 14.19 -51.52
CA MET A 1 -16.34 14.63 -50.12
C MET A 1 -14.98 14.49 -49.45
N THR A 2 -14.61 15.40 -48.56
CA THR A 2 -13.44 15.23 -47.68
C THR A 2 -13.68 14.09 -46.69
N ARG A 3 -12.63 13.57 -46.04
CA ARG A 3 -12.74 12.45 -45.08
C ARG A 3 -13.72 12.76 -43.95
N ASP A 4 -13.66 13.99 -43.43
CA ASP A 4 -14.48 14.44 -42.29
C ASP A 4 -15.96 14.64 -42.66
N ALA A 5 -16.25 15.05 -43.90
CA ALA A 5 -17.61 15.18 -44.40
C ALA A 5 -18.37 13.83 -44.44
N ILE A 6 -17.66 12.70 -44.60
CA ILE A 6 -18.26 11.37 -44.54
C ILE A 6 -18.69 11.06 -43.10
N VAL A 7 -17.81 11.27 -42.12
CA VAL A 7 -18.11 11.02 -40.69
C VAL A 7 -19.29 11.86 -40.22
N ARG A 8 -19.30 13.16 -40.55
CA ARG A 8 -20.42 14.09 -40.25
C ARG A 8 -21.77 13.60 -40.77
N SER A 9 -21.80 12.97 -41.96
CA SER A 9 -23.04 12.47 -42.57
C SER A 9 -23.58 11.18 -41.90
N LEU A 10 -22.73 10.46 -41.18
CA LEU A 10 -23.05 9.13 -40.63
C LEU A 10 -23.27 9.12 -39.11
N MET A 11 -22.86 10.18 -38.40
CA MET A 11 -22.82 10.18 -36.94
C MET A 11 -23.25 11.51 -36.29
N THR A 12 -23.86 11.42 -35.11
CA THR A 12 -24.18 12.57 -34.24
C THR A 12 -23.59 12.38 -32.85
N VAL A 13 -22.99 13.43 -32.29
CA VAL A 13 -22.45 13.46 -30.93
C VAL A 13 -23.56 13.83 -29.95
N ILE A 14 -23.75 13.04 -28.90
CA ILE A 14 -24.68 13.31 -27.80
C ILE A 14 -23.85 13.58 -26.55
N LEU A 15 -23.79 14.83 -26.08
CA LEU A 15 -23.13 15.21 -24.84
C LEU A 15 -24.16 15.38 -23.72
N THR A 16 -24.12 14.54 -22.70
CA THR A 16 -24.97 14.71 -21.50
C THR A 16 -24.20 15.43 -20.40
N THR A 17 -24.77 16.52 -19.87
CA THR A 17 -24.26 17.24 -18.69
C THR A 17 -25.38 17.50 -17.67
N SER A 18 -25.00 17.80 -16.43
CA SER A 18 -25.89 18.07 -15.29
C SER A 18 -25.22 19.06 -14.34
N PRO A 19 -25.85 19.50 -13.23
CA PRO A 19 -25.14 20.29 -12.21
C PRO A 19 -23.88 19.58 -11.70
N THR A 20 -22.74 20.27 -11.76
CA THR A 20 -21.43 19.84 -11.24
C THR A 20 -20.98 20.80 -10.13
N PRO A 21 -20.06 20.38 -9.23
CA PRO A 21 -19.44 21.26 -8.26
C PRO A 21 -18.58 22.38 -8.89
N SER A 22 -18.12 22.19 -10.12
CA SER A 22 -17.37 23.19 -10.88
C SER A 22 -18.26 24.28 -11.47
N ALA A 23 -19.60 24.12 -11.46
CA ALA A 23 -20.49 25.16 -11.98
C ALA A 23 -20.28 26.47 -11.21
N PRO A 24 -20.13 27.63 -11.89
CA PRO A 24 -20.47 27.88 -13.30
C PRO A 24 -19.36 27.61 -14.35
N SER A 25 -18.17 27.12 -13.95
CA SER A 25 -17.06 26.83 -14.87
C SER A 25 -17.36 25.68 -15.84
N THR A 26 -16.89 25.82 -17.08
CA THR A 26 -17.04 24.88 -18.20
C THR A 26 -15.88 23.91 -18.35
N GLU A 27 -14.83 24.00 -17.52
CA GLU A 27 -13.55 23.27 -17.67
C GLU A 27 -13.69 21.76 -17.92
N LEU A 28 -14.67 21.09 -17.31
CA LEU A 28 -14.97 19.68 -17.55
C LEU A 28 -15.38 19.40 -19.00
N VAL A 29 -16.25 20.25 -19.56
CA VAL A 29 -16.70 20.15 -20.95
C VAL A 29 -15.58 20.61 -21.91
N SER A 30 -14.84 21.68 -21.58
CA SER A 30 -13.69 22.12 -22.38
C SER A 30 -12.68 20.99 -22.54
N SER A 31 -12.27 20.35 -21.44
CA SER A 31 -11.29 19.26 -21.45
C SER A 31 -11.71 18.09 -22.35
N ILE A 32 -13.02 17.84 -22.50
CA ILE A 32 -13.56 16.83 -23.39
C ILE A 32 -13.49 17.27 -24.86
N LEU A 33 -13.90 18.51 -25.17
CA LEU A 33 -13.81 19.04 -26.54
C LEU A 33 -12.35 19.16 -26.99
N ASP A 34 -11.46 19.59 -26.10
CA ASP A 34 -10.01 19.62 -26.31
C ASP A 34 -9.42 18.20 -26.42
N SER A 35 -10.10 17.16 -25.90
CA SER A 35 -9.72 15.75 -26.13
C SER A 35 -10.20 15.22 -27.48
N PHE A 36 -11.34 15.70 -27.98
CA PHE A 36 -11.80 15.41 -29.34
C PHE A 36 -10.85 16.04 -30.36
N GLU A 37 -10.49 17.31 -30.18
CA GLU A 37 -9.54 18.03 -31.05
C GLU A 37 -8.17 17.35 -31.13
N ARG A 38 -7.72 16.69 -30.04
CA ARG A 38 -6.45 15.94 -29.99
C ARG A 38 -6.53 14.55 -30.60
N HIS A 39 -7.57 13.78 -30.28
CA HIS A 39 -7.59 12.32 -30.49
C HIS A 39 -8.61 11.84 -31.54
N CYS A 40 -9.59 12.66 -31.88
CA CYS A 40 -10.60 12.33 -32.88
C CYS A 40 -11.30 13.60 -33.44
N PRO A 41 -10.60 14.46 -34.22
CA PRO A 41 -11.13 15.77 -34.64
C PRO A 41 -12.48 15.70 -35.37
N ALA A 42 -12.73 14.62 -36.12
CA ALA A 42 -13.97 14.39 -36.83
C ALA A 42 -15.23 14.36 -35.93
N LEU A 43 -15.10 14.24 -34.60
CA LEU A 43 -16.21 14.42 -33.66
C LEU A 43 -16.70 15.88 -33.62
N LEU A 44 -15.81 16.87 -33.77
CA LEU A 44 -16.16 18.31 -33.79
C LEU A 44 -16.85 18.73 -35.10
N GLU A 45 -16.64 17.96 -36.17
CA GLU A 45 -17.36 18.16 -37.44
C GLU A 45 -18.76 17.56 -37.47
N CYS A 46 -19.05 16.60 -36.58
CA CYS A 46 -20.38 16.00 -36.47
C CYS A 46 -21.44 17.00 -35.99
N ASN A 47 -22.70 16.69 -36.23
CA ASN A 47 -23.79 17.37 -35.54
C ASN A 47 -23.72 17.01 -34.04
N ILE A 48 -23.97 17.97 -33.15
CA ILE A 48 -23.96 17.77 -31.69
C ILE A 48 -25.31 18.09 -31.05
N ILE A 49 -25.74 17.20 -30.15
CA ILE A 49 -26.88 17.37 -29.25
C ILE A 49 -26.34 17.43 -27.82
N VAL A 50 -26.53 18.56 -27.13
CA VAL A 50 -26.15 18.71 -25.72
C VAL A 50 -27.42 18.68 -24.85
N VAL A 51 -27.46 17.76 -23.89
CA VAL A 51 -28.58 17.58 -22.96
C VAL A 51 -28.19 18.07 -21.58
N PHE A 52 -28.91 19.07 -21.07
CA PHE A 52 -28.73 19.64 -19.73
C PHE A 52 -29.67 18.97 -18.73
N ASP A 53 -29.32 17.78 -18.24
CA ASP A 53 -30.10 17.05 -17.24
C ASP A 53 -30.18 17.85 -15.94
N ALA A 54 -31.38 18.36 -15.63
CA ALA A 54 -31.60 19.28 -14.52
C ALA A 54 -31.55 18.57 -13.14
N PHE A 55 -31.97 19.27 -12.09
CA PHE A 55 -32.07 18.72 -10.73
C PHE A 55 -33.53 18.46 -10.29
N ASP A 56 -33.67 17.88 -9.11
CA ASP A 56 -34.92 17.41 -8.49
C ASP A 56 -35.37 18.30 -7.33
N GLN A 57 -34.45 18.67 -6.44
CA GLN A 57 -34.74 19.37 -5.20
C GLN A 57 -33.62 20.35 -4.85
N ILE A 58 -34.00 21.50 -4.29
CA ILE A 58 -33.07 22.45 -3.65
C ILE A 58 -33.08 22.16 -2.15
N VAL A 59 -31.91 21.90 -1.57
CA VAL A 59 -31.74 21.49 -0.17
C VAL A 59 -30.47 22.13 0.44
N PRO A 60 -30.33 22.22 1.77
CA PRO A 60 -29.15 22.83 2.40
C PRO A 60 -27.82 22.12 2.08
N THR A 61 -27.85 20.81 1.80
CA THR A 61 -26.65 20.00 1.53
C THR A 61 -26.79 19.23 0.23
N ALA A 62 -25.90 19.48 -0.73
CA ALA A 62 -25.96 18.88 -2.06
C ALA A 62 -25.78 17.35 -2.03
N ARG A 63 -26.59 16.64 -2.84
CA ARG A 63 -26.38 15.23 -3.20
C ARG A 63 -26.64 15.07 -4.69
N LEU A 64 -25.70 15.55 -5.51
CA LEU A 64 -25.86 15.66 -6.97
C LEU A 64 -26.27 14.35 -7.67
N LYS A 65 -25.82 13.17 -7.22
CA LYS A 65 -26.28 11.86 -7.77
C LYS A 65 -27.78 11.61 -7.60
N LYS A 66 -28.40 12.19 -6.57
CA LYS A 66 -29.83 12.11 -6.25
C LYS A 66 -30.63 13.32 -6.77
N GLY A 67 -30.03 14.17 -7.62
CA GLY A 67 -30.66 15.39 -8.12
C GLY A 67 -30.86 16.48 -7.06
N GLN A 68 -30.11 16.44 -5.95
CA GLN A 68 -30.22 17.40 -4.86
C GLN A 68 -29.09 18.44 -4.95
N VAL A 69 -29.42 19.73 -5.05
CA VAL A 69 -28.50 20.86 -5.19
C VAL A 69 -28.68 21.88 -4.05
N THR A 70 -27.67 22.69 -3.75
CA THR A 70 -27.86 23.89 -2.89
C THR A 70 -28.54 25.03 -3.64
N PRO A 71 -29.10 26.05 -2.94
CA PRO A 71 -29.62 27.25 -3.60
C PRO A 71 -28.57 27.95 -4.48
N GLN A 72 -27.31 27.98 -4.03
CA GLN A 72 -26.19 28.52 -4.78
C GLN A 72 -25.93 27.71 -6.06
N GLN A 73 -25.82 26.38 -5.95
CA GLN A 73 -25.63 25.50 -7.12
C GLN A 73 -26.79 25.54 -8.13
N ALA A 74 -28.03 25.80 -7.68
CA ALA A 74 -29.16 26.01 -8.57
C ALA A 74 -29.02 27.30 -9.41
N ALA A 75 -28.49 28.37 -8.79
CA ALA A 75 -28.15 29.60 -9.50
C ALA A 75 -26.95 29.41 -10.43
N ASP A 76 -25.87 28.78 -9.95
CA ASP A 76 -24.65 28.52 -10.71
C ASP A 76 -24.91 27.63 -11.93
N PHE A 77 -25.81 26.65 -11.82
CA PHE A 77 -26.21 25.83 -12.97
C PHE A 77 -26.85 26.67 -14.10
N SER A 78 -27.57 27.75 -13.76
CA SER A 78 -28.16 28.64 -14.75
C SER A 78 -27.12 29.51 -15.47
N ALA A 79 -26.00 29.82 -14.82
CA ALA A 79 -24.83 30.43 -15.47
C ALA A 79 -24.04 29.38 -16.28
N TYR A 80 -23.78 28.20 -15.72
CA TYR A 80 -23.14 27.06 -16.39
C TYR A 80 -23.79 26.72 -17.73
N LYS A 81 -25.14 26.63 -17.78
CA LYS A 81 -25.86 26.35 -19.03
C LYS A 81 -25.59 27.38 -20.14
N ARG A 82 -25.41 28.66 -19.80
CA ARG A 82 -25.03 29.71 -20.77
C ARG A 82 -23.59 29.50 -21.23
N ASN A 83 -22.66 29.43 -20.28
CA ASN A 83 -21.24 29.25 -20.56
C ASN A 83 -20.95 28.01 -21.42
N VAL A 84 -21.65 26.88 -21.18
CA VAL A 84 -21.53 25.66 -22.02
C VAL A 84 -22.12 25.85 -23.40
N LYS A 85 -23.25 26.57 -23.56
CA LYS A 85 -23.80 26.89 -24.89
C LYS A 85 -22.82 27.72 -25.71
N ASP A 86 -22.21 28.73 -25.08
CA ASP A 86 -21.23 29.61 -25.72
C ASP A 86 -19.98 28.82 -26.14
N LEU A 87 -19.45 27.94 -25.27
CA LEU A 87 -18.32 27.05 -25.57
C LEU A 87 -18.64 26.05 -26.71
N ILE A 88 -19.84 25.49 -26.75
CA ILE A 88 -20.25 24.54 -27.79
C ILE A 88 -20.45 25.26 -29.12
N LEU A 89 -20.98 26.49 -29.11
CA LEU A 89 -21.07 27.34 -30.29
C LEU A 89 -19.68 27.67 -30.84
N ASP A 90 -18.76 28.13 -29.99
CA ASP A 90 -17.36 28.42 -30.38
C ASP A 90 -16.69 27.21 -31.08
N LYS A 91 -16.78 26.02 -30.48
CA LYS A 91 -16.11 24.80 -30.97
C LYS A 91 -16.79 24.12 -32.16
N TYR A 92 -18.11 24.24 -32.35
CA TYR A 92 -18.84 23.57 -33.46
C TYR A 92 -19.35 24.53 -34.55
N HIS A 93 -19.44 25.83 -34.27
CA HIS A 93 -20.16 26.81 -35.10
C HIS A 93 -19.41 28.17 -35.10
N HIS A 94 -18.26 28.20 -35.78
CA HIS A 94 -17.27 29.29 -35.78
C HIS A 94 -17.74 30.68 -36.33
N GLU A 95 -19.03 30.87 -36.62
CA GLU A 95 -19.61 32.12 -37.10
C GLU A 95 -20.84 32.49 -36.23
N THR A 96 -20.79 33.65 -35.56
CA THR A 96 -21.83 34.14 -34.62
C THR A 96 -22.62 35.33 -35.22
N PRO A 97 -23.87 35.63 -34.78
CA PRO A 97 -24.41 35.50 -33.41
C PRO A 97 -25.63 34.58 -33.23
N ALA A 98 -25.96 34.33 -31.96
CA ALA A 98 -27.00 33.40 -31.49
C ALA A 98 -28.47 33.82 -31.74
N THR A 99 -28.75 34.67 -32.73
CA THR A 99 -30.05 35.35 -32.93
C THR A 99 -31.10 34.58 -33.73
N ALA A 100 -30.82 33.35 -34.20
CA ALA A 100 -31.74 32.54 -35.00
C ALA A 100 -31.85 31.06 -34.55
N PHE A 101 -31.70 30.78 -33.26
CA PHE A 101 -32.01 29.45 -32.72
C PHE A 101 -33.52 29.18 -32.82
N ILE A 102 -33.90 28.14 -33.57
CA ILE A 102 -35.28 27.70 -33.68
C ILE A 102 -35.62 26.94 -32.40
N GLN A 103 -36.65 27.41 -31.68
CA GLN A 103 -37.14 26.79 -30.46
C GLN A 103 -38.36 25.93 -30.74
N GLN A 104 -38.39 24.74 -30.12
CA GLN A 104 -39.51 23.83 -30.12
C GLN A 104 -39.74 23.31 -28.70
N ASP A 105 -40.97 23.46 -28.20
CA ASP A 105 -41.39 22.79 -26.97
C ASP A 105 -41.72 21.32 -27.28
N ALA A 106 -41.27 20.42 -26.41
CA ALA A 106 -41.44 18.97 -26.53
C ALA A 106 -41.64 18.32 -25.16
N THR A 107 -42.12 17.08 -25.13
CA THR A 107 -42.41 16.35 -23.88
C THR A 107 -41.65 15.03 -23.80
N ALA A 108 -41.08 14.74 -22.63
CA ALA A 108 -40.37 13.51 -22.32
C ALA A 108 -41.22 12.63 -21.40
N GLU A 109 -41.50 11.39 -21.81
CA GLU A 109 -42.20 10.42 -20.98
C GLU A 109 -41.35 10.04 -19.75
N TYR A 110 -41.90 10.12 -18.54
CA TYR A 110 -41.14 9.94 -17.29
C TYR A 110 -40.69 8.51 -16.98
N GLY A 111 -40.95 7.56 -17.88
CA GLY A 111 -40.82 6.12 -17.60
C GLY A 111 -41.82 5.62 -16.54
N SER A 112 -42.88 6.38 -16.25
CA SER A 112 -43.84 6.06 -15.19
C SER A 112 -44.91 5.06 -15.65
N PRO A 113 -45.44 4.18 -14.77
CA PRO A 113 -46.65 3.40 -15.03
C PRO A 113 -47.89 4.29 -15.30
N THR A 114 -47.97 5.47 -14.69
CA THR A 114 -49.01 6.48 -14.96
C THR A 114 -48.77 7.22 -16.28
N PRO A 115 -49.74 7.23 -17.23
CA PRO A 115 -49.58 7.90 -18.53
C PRO A 115 -49.38 9.42 -18.48
N GLN A 116 -49.91 10.09 -17.46
CA GLN A 116 -49.93 11.56 -17.35
C GLN A 116 -48.61 12.16 -16.80
N ASN A 117 -47.57 11.35 -16.60
CA ASN A 117 -46.30 11.82 -16.05
C ASN A 117 -45.31 12.09 -17.21
N THR A 118 -45.20 13.36 -17.59
CA THR A 118 -44.27 13.88 -18.61
C THR A 118 -43.43 15.02 -18.06
N VAL A 119 -42.26 15.26 -18.64
CA VAL A 119 -41.43 16.44 -18.40
C VAL A 119 -41.38 17.27 -19.66
N ASP A 120 -41.82 18.52 -19.57
CA ASP A 120 -41.67 19.48 -20.65
C ASP A 120 -40.20 19.84 -20.79
N TYR A 121 -39.69 19.84 -22.02
CA TYR A 121 -38.33 20.22 -22.34
C TYR A 121 -38.29 21.09 -23.59
N LYS A 122 -37.37 22.05 -23.59
CA LYS A 122 -37.13 22.91 -24.75
C LYS A 122 -36.03 22.34 -25.60
N ILE A 123 -36.28 22.24 -26.90
CA ILE A 123 -35.26 22.00 -27.92
C ILE A 123 -34.93 23.36 -28.52
N SER A 124 -33.66 23.73 -28.55
CA SER A 124 -33.16 24.88 -29.32
C SER A 124 -32.13 24.37 -30.30
N HIS A 125 -32.33 24.55 -31.61
CA HIS A 125 -31.34 24.15 -32.62
C HIS A 125 -30.95 25.28 -33.57
N SER A 126 -29.71 25.22 -34.09
CA SER A 126 -29.25 26.08 -35.18
C SER A 126 -30.07 25.80 -36.45
N PRO A 127 -30.20 26.75 -37.41
CA PRO A 127 -30.98 26.54 -38.62
C PRO A 127 -30.52 25.32 -39.46
N ASP A 128 -29.23 25.02 -39.46
CA ASP A 128 -28.62 23.86 -40.13
C ASP A 128 -28.66 22.56 -39.30
N LYS A 129 -29.19 22.62 -38.06
CA LYS A 129 -29.21 21.56 -37.05
C LYS A 129 -27.84 21.00 -36.64
N LYS A 130 -26.72 21.66 -36.96
CA LYS A 130 -25.38 21.24 -36.50
C LYS A 130 -25.26 21.28 -34.98
N VAL A 131 -25.89 22.26 -34.31
CA VAL A 131 -25.92 22.37 -32.84
C VAL A 131 -27.35 22.32 -32.33
N THR A 132 -27.64 21.41 -31.40
CA THR A 132 -28.93 21.26 -30.73
C THR A 132 -28.75 21.22 -29.21
N PHE A 133 -29.55 21.99 -28.48
CA PHE A 133 -29.62 21.99 -27.02
C PHE A 133 -30.96 21.45 -26.56
N ILE A 134 -30.94 20.53 -25.59
CA ILE A 134 -32.13 19.95 -24.95
C ILE A 134 -32.12 20.35 -23.47
N GLU A 135 -33.13 21.11 -23.05
CA GLU A 135 -33.28 21.64 -21.70
C GLU A 135 -34.59 21.17 -21.06
N PRO A 136 -34.58 20.06 -20.30
CA PRO A 136 -35.73 19.62 -19.52
C PRO A 136 -35.99 20.52 -18.31
N SER A 137 -37.27 20.80 -18.05
CA SER A 137 -37.74 21.58 -16.89
C SER A 137 -37.45 20.91 -15.54
N ARG A 138 -37.25 19.59 -15.53
CA ARG A 138 -36.94 18.77 -14.33
C ARG A 138 -35.97 17.67 -14.72
N ARG A 139 -35.20 17.16 -13.75
CA ARG A 139 -34.27 16.04 -13.98
C ARG A 139 -34.93 14.86 -14.72
N LEU A 140 -34.28 14.34 -15.75
CA LEU A 140 -34.64 13.10 -16.44
C LEU A 140 -33.81 11.92 -15.90
N GLY A 141 -32.54 12.17 -15.55
CA GLY A 141 -31.55 11.14 -15.32
C GLY A 141 -30.90 10.68 -16.63
N PHE A 142 -29.63 10.25 -16.55
CA PHE A 142 -28.77 9.94 -17.71
C PHE A 142 -29.46 9.08 -18.79
N GLY A 143 -30.10 7.97 -18.41
CA GLY A 143 -30.75 7.08 -19.39
C GLY A 143 -31.86 7.76 -20.19
N LEU A 144 -32.73 8.53 -19.53
CA LEU A 144 -33.83 9.23 -20.20
C LEU A 144 -33.33 10.48 -20.96
N ALA A 145 -32.25 11.13 -20.50
CA ALA A 145 -31.58 12.21 -21.22
C ALA A 145 -31.00 11.73 -22.56
N VAL A 146 -30.29 10.59 -22.57
CA VAL A 146 -29.79 9.94 -23.81
C VAL A 146 -30.96 9.57 -24.73
N ARG A 147 -32.06 9.01 -24.21
CA ARG A 147 -33.25 8.68 -25.02
C ARG A 147 -33.85 9.91 -25.72
N SER A 148 -33.92 11.06 -25.06
CA SER A 148 -34.44 12.29 -25.66
C SER A 148 -33.57 12.77 -26.83
N ALA A 149 -32.24 12.67 -26.70
CA ALA A 149 -31.32 12.99 -27.80
C ALA A 149 -31.40 11.97 -28.95
N LEU A 150 -31.47 10.67 -28.66
CA LEU A 150 -31.64 9.62 -29.67
C LEU A 150 -32.90 9.83 -30.51
N ARG A 151 -34.03 10.22 -29.90
CA ARG A 151 -35.31 10.44 -30.60
C ARG A 151 -35.30 11.61 -31.59
N VAL A 152 -34.35 12.54 -31.47
CA VAL A 152 -34.17 13.68 -32.40
C VAL A 152 -32.93 13.55 -33.29
N THR A 153 -32.17 12.48 -33.13
CA THR A 153 -31.02 12.16 -33.98
C THR A 153 -31.49 11.70 -35.36
N GLN A 154 -30.87 12.22 -36.41
CA GLN A 154 -31.20 11.88 -37.81
C GLN A 154 -30.16 10.99 -38.50
N THR A 155 -28.98 10.81 -37.88
CA THR A 155 -27.87 10.01 -38.40
C THR A 155 -27.99 8.54 -37.99
N PRO A 156 -27.45 7.60 -38.79
CA PRO A 156 -27.54 6.17 -38.49
C PRO A 156 -26.74 5.75 -37.25
N HIS A 157 -25.73 6.52 -36.83
CA HIS A 157 -24.92 6.23 -35.64
C HIS A 157 -24.86 7.41 -34.66
N VAL A 158 -24.59 7.10 -33.39
CA VAL A 158 -24.32 8.10 -32.35
C VAL A 158 -23.03 7.84 -31.61
N TRP A 159 -22.33 8.92 -31.28
CA TRP A 159 -21.31 8.96 -30.23
C TRP A 159 -21.95 9.48 -28.95
N VAL A 160 -22.05 8.68 -27.89
CA VAL A 160 -22.58 9.13 -26.59
C VAL A 160 -21.44 9.49 -25.66
N GLN A 161 -21.44 10.74 -25.18
CA GLN A 161 -20.39 11.35 -24.36
C GLN A 161 -20.94 11.82 -23.01
N GLN A 162 -20.27 11.41 -21.93
CA GLN A 162 -20.51 11.93 -20.58
C GLN A 162 -19.55 13.08 -20.27
N HIS A 163 -20.01 14.08 -19.49
CA HIS A 163 -19.26 15.32 -19.20
C HIS A 163 -17.99 15.17 -18.32
N ASP A 164 -17.64 13.95 -17.93
CA ASP A 164 -16.53 13.64 -17.03
C ASP A 164 -15.58 12.55 -17.56
N TRP A 165 -15.53 12.34 -18.89
CA TRP A 165 -14.62 11.37 -19.52
C TRP A 165 -13.90 11.97 -20.74
N GLU A 166 -12.57 12.13 -20.65
CA GLU A 166 -11.74 12.55 -21.79
C GLU A 166 -11.25 11.34 -22.63
N LEU A 167 -11.05 11.58 -23.93
CA LEU A 167 -10.25 10.72 -24.78
C LEU A 167 -8.76 10.88 -24.45
N ILE A 168 -8.01 9.78 -24.45
CA ILE A 168 -6.54 9.80 -24.25
C ILE A 168 -5.75 8.95 -25.25
N ALA A 169 -6.42 8.37 -26.24
CA ALA A 169 -5.82 7.62 -27.33
C ALA A 169 -6.58 7.91 -28.63
N ASP A 170 -5.86 7.89 -29.74
CA ASP A 170 -6.42 8.22 -31.05
C ASP A 170 -7.41 7.15 -31.53
N LEU A 171 -8.52 7.58 -32.12
CA LEU A 171 -9.60 6.69 -32.53
C LEU A 171 -9.70 6.61 -34.06
N PRO A 172 -9.66 5.40 -34.66
CA PRO A 172 -9.89 5.21 -36.09
C PRO A 172 -11.40 5.30 -36.42
N ILE A 173 -12.04 6.43 -36.11
CA ILE A 173 -13.50 6.57 -36.10
C ILE A 173 -14.15 6.31 -37.47
N GLN A 174 -13.51 6.75 -38.57
CA GLN A 174 -14.00 6.52 -39.92
C GLN A 174 -13.90 5.03 -40.32
N PRO A 175 -12.74 4.36 -40.19
CA PRO A 175 -12.65 2.90 -40.32
C PRO A 175 -13.67 2.15 -39.44
N LEU A 176 -13.82 2.55 -38.16
CA LEU A 176 -14.72 1.92 -37.22
C LEU A 176 -16.20 2.03 -37.65
N LEU A 177 -16.63 3.21 -38.10
CA LEU A 177 -17.98 3.41 -38.68
C LEU A 177 -18.21 2.54 -39.93
N GLN A 178 -17.22 2.43 -40.81
CA GLN A 178 -17.33 1.57 -42.00
C GLN A 178 -17.41 0.08 -41.65
N ILE A 179 -16.65 -0.36 -40.63
CA ILE A 179 -16.71 -1.73 -40.10
C ILE A 179 -18.08 -2.00 -39.49
N MET A 180 -18.63 -1.05 -38.71
CA MET A 180 -20.00 -1.16 -38.19
C MET A 180 -21.02 -1.30 -39.32
N GLN A 181 -20.98 -0.44 -40.34
CA GLN A 181 -21.89 -0.52 -41.49
C GLN A 181 -21.76 -1.84 -42.27
N ALA A 182 -20.52 -2.30 -42.52
CA ALA A 182 -20.27 -3.56 -43.23
C ALA A 182 -20.75 -4.80 -42.45
N HIS A 183 -20.77 -4.73 -41.11
CA HIS A 183 -21.17 -5.82 -40.24
C HIS A 183 -22.57 -5.66 -39.61
N GLU A 184 -23.30 -4.55 -39.83
CA GLU A 184 -24.60 -4.29 -39.18
C GLU A 184 -25.67 -5.33 -39.55
N SER A 185 -25.59 -5.89 -40.77
CA SER A 185 -26.47 -6.95 -41.27
C SER A 185 -25.94 -8.38 -41.09
N ASN A 186 -24.75 -8.55 -40.50
CA ASN A 186 -24.15 -9.86 -40.28
C ASN A 186 -24.94 -10.64 -39.21
N LEU A 187 -25.38 -11.86 -39.54
CA LEU A 187 -26.21 -12.69 -38.66
C LEU A 187 -25.42 -13.39 -37.54
N GLU A 188 -24.13 -13.63 -37.76
CA GLU A 188 -23.24 -14.33 -36.81
C GLU A 188 -22.48 -13.34 -35.91
N ALA A 189 -21.96 -12.27 -36.51
CA ALA A 189 -21.09 -11.28 -35.86
C ALA A 189 -21.52 -9.82 -36.12
N PRO A 190 -22.72 -9.39 -35.68
CA PRO A 190 -23.18 -8.01 -35.86
C PRO A 190 -22.40 -7.02 -34.99
N ILE A 191 -21.90 -5.94 -35.61
CA ILE A 191 -21.16 -4.86 -34.92
C ILE A 191 -22.05 -3.62 -34.83
N LYS A 192 -22.87 -3.54 -33.78
CA LYS A 192 -23.90 -2.49 -33.62
C LYS A 192 -23.64 -1.53 -32.45
N TYR A 193 -22.72 -1.88 -31.57
CA TYR A 193 -22.34 -1.11 -30.41
C TYR A 193 -20.87 -1.34 -30.07
N VAL A 194 -20.08 -0.27 -29.96
CA VAL A 194 -18.64 -0.30 -29.66
C VAL A 194 -18.34 0.64 -28.50
N CYS A 195 -17.96 0.07 -27.35
CA CYS A 195 -17.42 0.80 -26.21
C CYS A 195 -15.89 0.94 -26.31
N LEU A 196 -15.31 1.89 -25.58
CA LEU A 196 -13.86 2.07 -25.50
C LEU A 196 -13.27 1.49 -24.22
N ALA A 197 -12.00 1.06 -24.28
CA ALA A 197 -11.26 0.57 -23.12
C ALA A 197 -11.05 1.68 -22.07
N ALA A 198 -11.68 1.49 -20.90
CA ALA A 198 -11.42 2.23 -19.66
C ALA A 198 -10.68 1.32 -18.66
N VAL A 199 -10.21 1.84 -17.52
CA VAL A 199 -9.34 1.11 -16.57
C VAL A 199 -9.94 -0.24 -16.13
N ARG A 200 -11.27 -0.31 -15.95
CA ARG A 200 -12.00 -1.53 -15.57
C ARG A 200 -12.22 -2.54 -16.72
N MET A 201 -11.93 -2.14 -17.96
CA MET A 201 -12.10 -2.95 -19.17
C MET A 201 -10.77 -3.44 -19.76
N LEU A 202 -9.61 -3.04 -19.21
CA LEU A 202 -8.31 -3.54 -19.68
C LEU A 202 -8.22 -5.07 -19.57
N SER A 203 -8.77 -5.64 -18.50
CA SER A 203 -8.84 -7.09 -18.25
C SER A 203 -10.14 -7.76 -18.75
N TYR A 204 -10.94 -7.10 -19.60
CA TYR A 204 -12.27 -7.56 -19.99
C TYR A 204 -12.29 -8.99 -20.54
N ALA A 205 -11.45 -9.29 -21.54
CA ALA A 205 -11.38 -10.62 -22.17
C ALA A 205 -10.83 -11.71 -21.24
N THR A 206 -10.20 -11.34 -20.12
CA THR A 206 -9.63 -12.24 -19.11
C THR A 206 -10.47 -12.33 -17.82
N SER A 207 -11.62 -11.67 -17.79
CA SER A 207 -12.53 -11.64 -16.64
C SER A 207 -13.31 -12.95 -16.50
N ALA A 208 -13.65 -13.30 -15.25
CA ALA A 208 -14.49 -14.47 -14.92
C ALA A 208 -15.75 -14.55 -15.78
N TYR A 209 -16.49 -13.43 -15.90
CA TYR A 209 -17.76 -13.38 -16.60
C TYR A 209 -17.68 -13.56 -18.13
N ALA A 210 -16.51 -13.38 -18.73
CA ALA A 210 -16.25 -13.64 -20.14
C ALA A 210 -15.63 -15.04 -20.39
N THR A 211 -14.98 -15.63 -19.39
CA THR A 211 -14.13 -16.84 -19.55
C THR A 211 -14.69 -18.12 -18.93
N GLU A 212 -15.60 -18.01 -17.96
CA GLU A 212 -16.24 -19.16 -17.27
C GLU A 212 -17.38 -19.81 -18.06
N ASN A 213 -18.06 -19.05 -18.93
CA ASN A 213 -19.09 -19.62 -19.81
C ASN A 213 -18.41 -20.18 -21.09
N PRO A 214 -18.45 -21.50 -21.35
CA PRO A 214 -17.73 -22.09 -22.48
C PRO A 214 -18.14 -21.51 -23.83
N THR A 215 -19.44 -21.34 -24.06
CA THR A 215 -20.02 -20.81 -25.30
C THR A 215 -19.58 -19.37 -25.56
N LEU A 216 -19.57 -18.52 -24.53
CA LEU A 216 -19.09 -17.14 -24.64
C LEU A 216 -17.57 -17.07 -24.82
N ARG A 217 -16.81 -17.96 -24.18
CA ARG A 217 -15.35 -18.04 -24.35
C ARG A 217 -14.97 -18.46 -25.77
N GLU A 218 -15.67 -19.45 -26.33
CA GLU A 218 -15.50 -19.89 -27.71
C GLU A 218 -15.86 -18.76 -28.69
N LEU A 219 -17.01 -18.12 -28.49
CA LEU A 219 -17.43 -16.95 -29.27
C LEU A 219 -16.37 -15.83 -29.19
N SER A 220 -15.85 -15.52 -28.00
CA SER A 220 -14.79 -14.53 -27.82
C SER A 220 -13.52 -14.88 -28.58
N SER A 221 -13.12 -16.14 -28.54
CA SER A 221 -11.90 -16.63 -29.20
C SER A 221 -12.05 -16.61 -30.72
N SER A 222 -13.26 -16.84 -31.25
CA SER A 222 -13.55 -16.81 -32.68
C SER A 222 -13.71 -15.41 -33.27
N LEU A 223 -14.23 -14.45 -32.49
CA LEU A 223 -14.60 -13.12 -32.96
C LEU A 223 -13.60 -12.01 -32.61
N THR A 224 -12.70 -12.23 -31.63
CA THR A 224 -11.65 -11.25 -31.29
C THR A 224 -10.56 -11.26 -32.36
N ARG A 225 -10.48 -10.20 -33.15
CA ARG A 225 -9.50 -10.03 -34.24
C ARG A 225 -9.42 -8.58 -34.70
N ASP A 226 -8.46 -8.33 -35.57
CA ASP A 226 -8.43 -7.11 -36.38
C ASP A 226 -9.52 -7.13 -37.46
N TYR A 227 -10.30 -6.06 -37.51
CA TYR A 227 -11.27 -5.79 -38.57
C TYR A 227 -10.71 -4.76 -39.54
N GLU A 228 -11.07 -4.88 -40.81
CA GLU A 228 -10.58 -4.04 -41.91
C GLU A 228 -11.73 -3.23 -42.51
N ALA A 229 -11.53 -1.93 -42.65
CA ALA A 229 -12.49 -1.06 -43.32
C ALA A 229 -12.27 -1.12 -44.84
N PRO A 230 -13.32 -1.28 -45.68
CA PRO A 230 -13.16 -1.45 -47.13
C PRO A 230 -12.39 -0.33 -47.84
N SER A 231 -12.44 0.92 -47.35
CA SER A 231 -11.65 2.03 -47.92
C SER A 231 -10.28 2.25 -47.24
N HIS A 232 -9.94 1.47 -46.21
CA HIS A 232 -8.70 1.56 -45.44
C HIS A 232 -8.17 0.17 -45.01
N PRO A 233 -7.90 -0.77 -45.94
CA PRO A 233 -7.45 -2.14 -45.60
C PRO A 233 -6.11 -2.21 -44.85
N SER A 234 -5.29 -1.15 -44.95
CA SER A 234 -4.06 -0.98 -44.18
C SER A 234 -4.29 -0.59 -42.72
N VAL A 235 -5.49 -0.15 -42.33
CA VAL A 235 -5.84 0.22 -40.95
C VAL A 235 -6.56 -0.94 -40.31
N LYS A 236 -5.88 -1.60 -39.37
CA LYS A 236 -6.45 -2.66 -38.54
C LYS A 236 -7.18 -2.07 -37.35
N VAL A 237 -8.40 -2.51 -37.10
CA VAL A 237 -9.23 -2.07 -35.97
C VAL A 237 -9.51 -3.28 -35.09
N PRO A 238 -8.75 -3.49 -34.00
CA PRO A 238 -8.96 -4.62 -33.09
C PRO A 238 -10.28 -4.46 -32.32
N LEU A 239 -11.17 -5.44 -32.48
CA LEU A 239 -12.44 -5.51 -31.75
C LEU A 239 -12.55 -6.84 -31.02
N ALA A 240 -12.97 -6.78 -29.75
CA ALA A 240 -13.33 -7.95 -28.96
C ALA A 240 -14.84 -7.89 -28.61
N PRO A 241 -15.58 -9.01 -28.68
CA PRO A 241 -16.98 -9.04 -28.31
C PRO A 241 -17.15 -8.85 -26.80
N MET A 242 -18.23 -8.17 -26.42
CA MET A 242 -18.62 -7.93 -25.04
C MET A 242 -19.89 -8.70 -24.68
N TYR A 243 -19.91 -9.17 -23.43
CA TYR A 243 -20.99 -9.91 -22.77
C TYR A 243 -21.72 -9.07 -21.71
N PHE A 244 -21.54 -7.75 -21.73
CA PHE A 244 -22.19 -6.77 -20.84
C PHE A 244 -22.25 -5.39 -21.52
N TRP A 245 -23.31 -4.63 -21.27
CA TRP A 245 -23.53 -3.31 -21.84
C TRP A 245 -22.95 -2.22 -20.93
N HIS A 246 -21.78 -1.67 -21.26
CA HIS A 246 -21.13 -0.59 -20.50
C HIS A 246 -21.40 0.78 -21.14
N ASP A 247 -22.13 1.66 -20.45
CA ASP A 247 -22.60 2.96 -20.99
C ASP A 247 -21.57 4.13 -20.95
N LYS A 248 -20.28 3.80 -20.77
CA LYS A 248 -19.14 4.74 -20.86
C LYS A 248 -18.92 5.17 -22.31
N PRO A 249 -18.25 6.30 -22.63
CA PRO A 249 -18.23 6.84 -23.99
C PRO A 249 -18.06 5.81 -25.12
N HIS A 250 -19.02 5.81 -26.04
CA HIS A 250 -19.27 4.70 -26.97
C HIS A 250 -19.90 5.17 -28.28
N LEU A 251 -19.67 4.36 -29.31
CA LEU A 251 -20.28 4.45 -30.63
C LEU A 251 -21.40 3.40 -30.77
N ALA A 252 -22.55 3.75 -31.33
CA ALA A 252 -23.67 2.83 -31.48
C ALA A 252 -24.53 3.14 -32.72
N SER A 253 -25.15 2.12 -33.33
CA SER A 253 -26.24 2.29 -34.29
C SER A 253 -27.47 2.88 -33.56
N THR A 254 -27.98 4.01 -34.06
CA THR A 254 -29.05 4.80 -33.42
C THR A 254 -30.33 3.97 -33.25
N ALA A 255 -30.69 3.20 -34.28
CA ALA A 255 -31.86 2.33 -34.28
C ALA A 255 -31.71 1.17 -33.28
N HIS A 256 -30.55 0.50 -33.28
CA HIS A 256 -30.24 -0.59 -32.34
C HIS A 256 -30.26 -0.12 -30.89
N TYR A 257 -29.73 1.08 -30.60
CA TYR A 257 -29.76 1.67 -29.27
C TYR A 257 -31.21 1.86 -28.79
N LEU A 258 -32.05 2.52 -29.61
CA LEU A 258 -33.46 2.73 -29.31
C LEU A 258 -34.19 1.40 -29.10
N GLU A 259 -33.98 0.40 -29.97
CA GLU A 259 -34.64 -0.92 -29.87
C GLU A 259 -34.19 -1.71 -28.63
N ARG A 260 -32.90 -1.66 -28.25
CA ARG A 260 -32.34 -2.52 -27.18
C ARG A 260 -32.46 -1.92 -25.79
N VAL A 261 -32.28 -0.61 -25.67
CA VAL A 261 -32.31 0.11 -24.39
C VAL A 261 -33.70 0.69 -24.11
N PHE A 262 -34.42 1.13 -25.15
CA PHE A 262 -35.71 1.82 -25.02
C PHE A 262 -36.87 1.20 -25.83
N PRO A 263 -37.05 -0.14 -25.88
CA PRO A 263 -38.10 -0.81 -26.67
C PRO A 263 -39.53 -0.43 -26.27
N SER A 264 -39.72 0.11 -25.06
CA SER A 264 -41.01 0.62 -24.59
C SER A 264 -40.80 1.78 -23.63
N ARG A 265 -41.87 2.55 -23.38
CA ARG A 265 -41.93 3.62 -22.38
C ARG A 265 -41.40 3.18 -20.99
N LEU A 266 -41.67 1.94 -20.59
CA LEU A 266 -41.35 1.40 -19.26
C LEU A 266 -40.00 0.66 -19.20
N ALA A 267 -39.25 0.58 -20.31
CA ALA A 267 -37.97 -0.13 -20.36
C ALA A 267 -36.84 0.56 -19.55
N MET A 268 -37.03 1.84 -19.20
CA MET A 268 -36.13 2.63 -18.37
C MET A 268 -36.98 3.55 -17.49
N LEU A 269 -36.84 3.46 -16.17
CA LEU A 269 -37.53 4.36 -15.24
C LEU A 269 -36.67 5.61 -14.99
N ARG A 270 -37.26 6.64 -14.40
CA ARG A 270 -36.53 7.85 -14.02
C ARG A 270 -35.48 7.58 -12.96
N GLY A 271 -34.25 8.03 -13.22
CA GLY A 271 -33.13 7.86 -12.30
C GLY A 271 -32.43 6.49 -12.36
N ASP A 272 -32.93 5.56 -13.18
CA ASP A 272 -32.20 4.34 -13.53
C ASP A 272 -30.96 4.65 -14.39
N PHE A 273 -29.92 3.82 -14.26
CA PHE A 273 -28.75 3.83 -15.12
C PHE A 273 -28.87 2.75 -16.21
N ILE A 274 -28.36 3.06 -17.41
CA ILE A 274 -28.42 2.13 -18.56
C ILE A 274 -27.59 0.88 -18.26
N GLU A 275 -26.37 1.07 -17.75
CA GLU A 275 -25.46 -0.01 -17.34
C GLU A 275 -26.12 -1.00 -16.36
N ASP A 276 -26.78 -0.51 -15.31
CA ASP A 276 -27.39 -1.35 -14.27
C ASP A 276 -28.61 -2.13 -14.77
N LYS A 277 -29.54 -1.45 -15.48
CA LYS A 277 -30.80 -2.09 -15.92
C LYS A 277 -30.63 -2.94 -17.17
N ILE A 278 -29.90 -2.43 -18.16
CA ILE A 278 -29.77 -3.11 -19.46
C ILE A 278 -28.57 -4.03 -19.47
N GLY A 279 -27.44 -3.66 -18.85
CA GLY A 279 -26.24 -4.51 -18.81
C GLY A 279 -26.52 -5.89 -18.19
N GLN A 280 -27.29 -5.95 -17.11
CA GLN A 280 -27.69 -7.23 -16.50
C GLN A 280 -28.62 -8.05 -17.40
N ARG A 281 -29.66 -7.44 -17.99
CA ARG A 281 -30.58 -8.10 -18.92
C ARG A 281 -29.85 -8.60 -20.18
N ALA A 282 -28.93 -7.81 -20.68
CA ALA A 282 -28.12 -8.13 -21.83
C ALA A 282 -27.19 -9.31 -21.52
N ARG A 283 -26.41 -9.24 -20.42
CA ARG A 283 -25.53 -10.33 -19.98
C ARG A 283 -26.25 -11.65 -19.75
N ALA A 284 -27.46 -11.64 -19.18
CA ALA A 284 -28.28 -12.85 -19.06
C ALA A 284 -28.60 -13.45 -20.44
N GLN A 285 -29.23 -12.67 -21.33
CA GLN A 285 -29.62 -13.14 -22.66
C GLN A 285 -28.42 -13.55 -23.54
N MET A 286 -27.27 -12.89 -23.37
CA MET A 286 -26.04 -13.29 -24.07
C MET A 286 -25.54 -14.66 -23.60
N LYS A 287 -25.59 -14.96 -22.29
CA LYS A 287 -25.28 -16.31 -21.76
C LYS A 287 -26.23 -17.38 -22.28
N ASP A 288 -27.48 -17.01 -22.57
CA ASP A 288 -28.50 -17.88 -23.18
C ASP A 288 -28.32 -18.05 -24.72
N GLY A 289 -27.17 -17.66 -25.27
CA GLY A 289 -26.85 -17.79 -26.70
C GLY A 289 -27.34 -16.63 -27.57
N LEU A 290 -28.12 -15.68 -27.04
CA LEU A 290 -28.64 -14.52 -27.79
C LEU A 290 -27.59 -13.39 -27.91
N TRP A 291 -26.31 -13.71 -28.11
CA TRP A 291 -25.26 -12.69 -28.20
C TRP A 291 -25.41 -11.75 -29.41
N ALA A 292 -25.67 -12.31 -30.60
CA ALA A 292 -25.87 -11.54 -31.82
C ALA A 292 -27.06 -10.54 -31.75
N LYS A 293 -28.03 -10.78 -30.85
CA LYS A 293 -29.11 -9.82 -30.56
C LYS A 293 -28.55 -8.50 -30.02
N TRP A 294 -27.50 -8.55 -29.20
CA TRP A 294 -26.91 -7.40 -28.53
C TRP A 294 -25.75 -6.80 -29.30
N GLY A 295 -24.92 -7.61 -29.96
CA GLY A 295 -23.88 -7.14 -30.90
C GLY A 295 -22.96 -6.07 -30.30
N THR A 296 -22.59 -6.25 -29.03
CA THR A 296 -21.78 -5.33 -28.22
C THR A 296 -20.31 -5.71 -28.30
N TRP A 297 -19.44 -4.71 -28.50
CA TRP A 297 -18.00 -4.87 -28.72
C TRP A 297 -17.21 -3.82 -27.95
N VAL A 298 -15.95 -4.10 -27.66
CA VAL A 298 -14.97 -3.14 -27.16
C VAL A 298 -13.89 -2.92 -28.22
N TYR A 299 -13.53 -1.66 -28.47
CA TYR A 299 -12.30 -1.33 -29.18
C TYR A 299 -11.11 -1.73 -28.31
N TYR A 300 -10.33 -2.70 -28.78
CA TYR A 300 -9.43 -3.51 -27.94
C TYR A 300 -7.95 -3.42 -28.36
N PRO A 301 -7.38 -2.20 -28.53
CA PRO A 301 -5.99 -2.03 -28.94
C PRO A 301 -5.01 -2.64 -27.93
N GLU A 302 -3.91 -3.19 -28.45
CA GLU A 302 -2.86 -3.89 -27.69
C GLU A 302 -3.39 -5.06 -26.83
N ASP A 303 -4.41 -5.78 -27.29
CA ASP A 303 -5.18 -6.78 -26.52
C ASP A 303 -5.78 -6.19 -25.23
N GLY A 304 -6.32 -4.97 -25.34
CA GLY A 304 -6.90 -4.24 -24.20
C GLY A 304 -5.90 -3.71 -23.19
N LYS A 305 -4.59 -3.70 -23.50
CA LYS A 305 -3.57 -3.12 -22.62
C LYS A 305 -3.53 -1.59 -22.70
N GLN A 306 -3.96 -1.02 -23.82
CA GLN A 306 -4.02 0.42 -24.00
C GLN A 306 -5.34 0.99 -23.46
N LEU A 307 -5.23 2.06 -22.67
CA LEU A 307 -6.36 2.82 -22.14
C LEU A 307 -6.80 3.89 -23.15
N CYS A 308 -8.07 3.88 -23.55
CA CYS A 308 -8.64 4.87 -24.49
C CYS A 308 -9.36 6.02 -23.77
N LEU A 309 -9.90 5.76 -22.57
CA LEU A 309 -10.71 6.69 -21.79
C LEU A 309 -10.14 6.97 -20.40
N LYS A 310 -10.17 8.24 -19.99
CA LYS A 310 -9.82 8.68 -18.63
C LYS A 310 -10.95 9.47 -17.99
N HIS A 311 -11.30 9.10 -16.76
CA HIS A 311 -12.30 9.81 -15.96
C HIS A 311 -11.71 11.11 -15.43
N LEU A 312 -12.32 12.25 -15.76
CA LEU A 312 -11.99 13.59 -15.31
C LEU A 312 -12.49 13.87 -13.88
N GLN A 313 -12.52 12.85 -13.00
CA GLN A 313 -12.98 12.91 -11.60
C GLN A 313 -14.06 13.99 -11.38
N GLY A 314 -15.22 13.83 -12.04
CA GLY A 314 -16.16 14.92 -12.47
C GLY A 314 -16.79 15.84 -11.41
N ARG A 315 -16.18 15.97 -10.24
CA ARG A 315 -16.60 16.71 -9.05
C ARG A 315 -15.47 17.44 -8.31
N THR A 316 -14.21 17.27 -8.74
CA THR A 316 -13.00 17.89 -8.16
C THR A 316 -11.99 18.28 -9.26
N TRP A 317 -12.50 18.69 -10.43
CA TRP A 317 -11.68 19.07 -11.58
C TRP A 317 -11.33 20.57 -11.53
N GLU A 318 -10.04 20.90 -11.55
CA GLU A 318 -9.46 22.25 -11.40
C GLU A 318 -8.58 22.65 -12.61
N GLY A 319 -9.04 22.32 -13.82
CA GLY A 319 -8.57 22.98 -15.04
C GLY A 319 -7.25 22.51 -15.66
N THR A 320 -6.91 23.19 -16.77
CA THR A 320 -5.89 22.75 -17.74
C THR A 320 -4.47 23.19 -17.40
N THR A 321 -4.25 24.20 -16.57
CA THR A 321 -2.91 24.75 -16.27
C THR A 321 -1.94 23.68 -15.74
N ARG A 322 -2.38 22.88 -14.74
CA ARG A 322 -1.59 21.77 -14.18
C ARG A 322 -1.48 20.55 -15.11
N GLN A 323 -2.32 20.44 -16.14
CA GLN A 323 -2.14 19.48 -17.24
C GLN A 323 -1.14 19.99 -18.29
N ALA A 324 -1.15 21.28 -18.63
CA ALA A 324 -0.20 21.91 -19.55
C ALA A 324 1.23 21.82 -19.00
N ASP A 325 1.42 22.08 -17.70
CA ASP A 325 2.72 21.91 -17.02
C ASP A 325 3.22 20.46 -17.11
N ARG A 326 2.32 19.48 -16.91
CA ARG A 326 2.65 18.06 -17.12
C ARG A 326 2.96 17.77 -18.58
N ALA A 327 2.16 18.23 -19.54
CA ALA A 327 2.35 17.97 -20.96
C ALA A 327 3.65 18.59 -21.49
N ALA A 328 4.01 19.80 -21.06
CA ALA A 328 5.27 20.46 -21.37
C ALA A 328 6.48 19.71 -20.77
N MET A 329 6.36 19.27 -19.50
CA MET A 329 7.36 18.43 -18.84
C MET A 329 7.58 17.10 -19.57
N TRP A 330 6.50 16.45 -20.04
CA TRP A 330 6.59 15.20 -20.79
C TRP A 330 7.05 15.39 -22.25
N ARG A 331 6.73 16.50 -22.94
CA ARG A 331 7.29 16.82 -24.26
C ARG A 331 8.82 16.98 -24.20
N LYS A 332 9.34 17.83 -23.30
CA LYS A 332 10.80 17.97 -23.09
C LYS A 332 11.48 16.63 -22.78
N LYS A 333 10.81 15.75 -22.04
CA LYS A 333 11.32 14.43 -21.65
C LYS A 333 11.29 13.40 -22.79
N ASN A 334 10.35 13.54 -23.73
CA ASN A 334 10.23 12.67 -24.90
C ASN A 334 11.09 13.14 -26.08
N GLU A 335 11.30 14.45 -26.23
CA GLU A 335 12.29 15.03 -27.16
C GLU A 335 13.72 14.63 -26.76
N ALA A 336 14.05 14.71 -25.47
CA ALA A 336 15.31 14.20 -24.92
C ALA A 336 15.49 12.66 -25.05
N ALA A 337 14.44 11.93 -25.43
CA ALA A 337 14.46 10.48 -25.63
C ALA A 337 14.43 10.05 -27.11
N ARG A 338 14.49 11.00 -28.07
CA ARG A 338 14.37 10.73 -29.51
C ARG A 338 15.55 11.24 -30.37
N ALA A 339 16.67 11.64 -29.77
CA ALA A 339 17.90 11.93 -30.50
C ALA A 339 18.57 10.62 -30.97
N PRO A 340 18.76 10.37 -32.28
CA PRO A 340 19.52 9.21 -32.78
C PRO A 340 21.02 9.50 -32.80
N GLU A 341 21.85 8.51 -32.51
CA GLU A 341 23.27 8.52 -32.91
C GLU A 341 23.36 8.21 -34.40
N GLU A 342 23.74 9.19 -35.23
CA GLU A 342 24.30 8.93 -36.56
C GLU A 342 25.82 9.05 -36.54
N LYS A 343 26.50 8.08 -37.15
CA LYS A 343 27.97 8.04 -37.26
C LYS A 343 28.46 8.91 -38.41
N SER A 344 29.62 9.51 -38.19
CA SER A 344 30.32 10.38 -39.12
C SER A 344 30.75 9.72 -40.44
N VAL A 345 30.67 10.50 -41.52
CA VAL A 345 31.60 10.45 -42.66
C VAL A 345 32.06 11.89 -42.93
N VAL A 346 33.31 12.04 -43.36
CA VAL A 346 34.05 13.31 -43.48
C VAL A 346 34.09 13.74 -44.95
N ASP A 347 34.04 15.04 -45.25
CA ASP A 347 34.86 15.63 -46.33
C ASP A 347 35.16 17.13 -46.10
N GLU A 348 36.06 17.68 -46.93
CA GLU A 348 36.98 18.82 -46.70
C GLU A 348 36.43 20.26 -46.92
N SER A 349 37.32 21.25 -46.68
CA SER A 349 37.19 22.73 -46.76
C SER A 349 36.38 23.42 -45.64
N ASP A 350 36.89 24.41 -44.88
CA ASP A 350 38.21 25.07 -44.89
C ASP A 350 38.70 25.42 -43.45
N VAL A 351 40.01 25.31 -43.26
CA VAL A 351 40.80 25.84 -42.13
C VAL A 351 41.87 26.73 -42.78
N PRO A 352 42.03 28.03 -42.43
CA PRO A 352 42.82 28.41 -41.24
C PRO A 352 42.36 29.76 -40.59
N LEU A 353 43.00 30.37 -39.58
CA LEU A 353 44.39 30.28 -39.10
C LEU A 353 44.51 30.66 -37.59
N LEU A 354 45.13 29.73 -36.84
CA LEU A 354 46.01 29.83 -35.65
C LEU A 354 46.19 31.15 -34.85
N ALA A 355 46.39 30.91 -33.53
CA ALA A 355 47.17 31.69 -32.56
C ALA A 355 46.64 33.09 -32.15
N SER A 356 46.43 33.38 -30.86
CA SER A 356 47.48 33.20 -29.85
C SER A 356 46.99 32.70 -28.49
N THR A 357 47.62 31.62 -28.07
CA THR A 357 47.59 30.98 -26.75
C THR A 357 48.07 31.86 -25.59
N LEU A 358 47.56 31.53 -24.40
CA LEU A 358 48.19 31.73 -23.07
C LEU A 358 48.58 33.16 -22.66
N LEU A 359 47.67 33.84 -21.93
CA LEU A 359 48.06 34.69 -20.77
C LEU A 359 46.92 35.12 -19.82
N ILE A 360 45.64 34.79 -20.09
CA ILE A 360 44.49 35.17 -19.24
C ILE A 360 43.71 33.93 -18.74
N ALA A 361 44.43 32.93 -18.20
CA ALA A 361 43.83 31.69 -17.66
C ALA A 361 44.36 31.27 -16.28
N CYS A 362 45.04 32.17 -15.54
CA CYS A 362 45.52 31.88 -14.18
C CYS A 362 44.74 32.56 -13.04
N ASN A 363 43.75 33.43 -13.32
CA ASN A 363 42.94 34.10 -12.30
C ASN A 363 41.45 33.70 -12.28
N ALA A 364 41.01 32.79 -13.16
CA ALA A 364 39.62 32.31 -13.23
C ALA A 364 39.36 30.99 -12.47
N LEU A 365 40.35 30.50 -11.70
CA LEU A 365 40.28 29.23 -10.95
C LEU A 365 40.38 29.39 -9.43
N LEU A 366 40.07 30.59 -8.92
CA LEU A 366 39.97 30.90 -7.48
C LEU A 366 38.61 31.51 -7.07
N GLY A 367 37.60 31.47 -7.96
CA GLY A 367 36.34 32.23 -7.81
C GLY A 367 35.08 31.48 -8.22
N ALA A 368 34.87 30.25 -7.75
CA ALA A 368 33.60 29.52 -7.93
C ALA A 368 33.24 28.59 -6.76
N ALA A 369 33.57 29.02 -5.53
CA ALA A 369 33.00 28.44 -4.31
C ALA A 369 31.92 29.40 -3.77
N GLN A 370 30.68 29.26 -4.26
CA GLN A 370 29.55 30.05 -3.76
C GLN A 370 28.67 29.21 -2.83
N ILE A 371 29.27 28.97 -1.66
CA ILE A 371 28.69 28.88 -0.32
C ILE A 371 27.15 28.95 -0.27
N MET A 372 26.51 27.85 0.17
CA MET A 372 25.19 27.95 0.82
C MET A 372 25.36 28.83 2.06
N GLY A 373 24.59 29.92 2.16
CA GLY A 373 24.73 30.89 3.25
C GLY A 373 24.58 30.23 4.62
N THR A 374 25.39 30.68 5.59
CA THR A 374 25.19 30.31 7.00
C THR A 374 23.80 30.79 7.46
N PRO A 375 23.02 29.96 8.18
CA PRO A 375 21.72 30.38 8.69
C PRO A 375 21.84 31.62 9.57
N SER A 376 21.02 32.63 9.30
CA SER A 376 20.88 33.83 10.11
C SER A 376 19.81 33.64 11.21
N TYR A 377 19.86 34.47 12.25
CA TYR A 377 18.87 34.46 13.33
C TYR A 377 18.26 35.85 13.49
N GLU A 378 16.93 35.94 13.47
CA GLU A 378 16.17 37.15 13.77
C GLU A 378 15.53 37.01 15.16
N PHE A 379 15.61 38.04 15.98
CA PHE A 379 15.12 38.02 17.36
C PHE A 379 13.61 38.19 17.44
N LEU A 380 12.92 37.24 18.11
CA LEU A 380 11.47 37.25 18.29
C LEU A 380 11.05 38.01 19.55
N TYR A 381 11.55 37.61 20.72
CA TYR A 381 11.28 38.24 22.03
C TYR A 381 12.19 37.70 23.13
N THR A 382 12.31 38.48 24.22
CA THR A 382 12.73 38.00 25.55
C THR A 382 11.48 37.77 26.38
N VAL A 383 11.37 36.62 27.06
CA VAL A 383 10.36 36.35 28.09
C VAL A 383 11.02 36.24 29.46
N ASN A 384 10.46 36.93 30.44
CA ASN A 384 10.74 36.74 31.86
C ASN A 384 9.54 35.99 32.46
N ALA A 385 9.73 34.70 32.73
CA ALA A 385 8.69 33.80 33.23
C ALA A 385 8.89 33.53 34.74
N THR A 386 7.91 33.91 35.55
CA THR A 386 7.86 33.66 36.99
C THR A 386 7.57 32.19 37.26
N LEU A 387 8.28 31.62 38.23
CA LEU A 387 8.19 30.20 38.58
C LEU A 387 7.56 30.03 39.98
N GLY A 388 6.76 28.97 40.12
CA GLY A 388 6.19 28.52 41.38
C GLY A 388 7.11 27.58 42.14
N GLU A 389 6.58 26.97 43.21
CA GLU A 389 7.33 26.01 44.02
C GLU A 389 7.70 24.75 43.22
N ARG A 390 8.95 24.29 43.38
CA ARG A 390 9.51 23.14 42.67
C ARG A 390 9.08 21.83 43.32
N TRP A 391 8.38 20.97 42.59
CA TRP A 391 7.93 19.66 43.06
C TRP A 391 8.75 18.52 42.46
N GLN A 392 9.45 17.77 43.31
CA GLN A 392 10.21 16.60 42.91
C GLN A 392 9.27 15.40 42.73
N ILE A 393 9.20 14.82 41.53
CA ILE A 393 8.35 13.62 41.30
C ILE A 393 9.09 12.35 41.76
N GLY A 394 10.35 12.20 41.37
CA GLY A 394 11.15 11.01 41.70
C GLY A 394 12.12 10.57 40.60
N ASN A 395 12.82 9.47 40.87
CA ASN A 395 13.81 8.87 39.98
C ASN A 395 13.18 7.76 39.13
N TYR A 396 13.41 7.83 37.82
CA TYR A 396 12.99 6.86 36.81
C TYR A 396 14.23 6.27 36.12
N SER A 397 14.05 5.21 35.32
CA SER A 397 15.12 4.55 34.56
C SER A 397 15.88 5.48 33.58
N GLN A 398 15.25 6.57 33.16
CA GLN A 398 15.86 7.60 32.28
C GLN A 398 16.52 8.76 33.04
N GLY A 399 16.26 8.92 34.34
CA GLY A 399 16.69 10.08 35.12
C GLY A 399 15.66 10.55 36.16
N SER A 400 15.92 11.68 36.81
CA SER A 400 15.04 12.30 37.80
C SER A 400 14.09 13.31 37.16
N ARG A 401 12.80 13.25 37.47
CA ARG A 401 11.81 14.26 37.03
C ARG A 401 11.41 15.25 38.11
N VAL A 402 11.12 16.46 37.68
CA VAL A 402 10.64 17.58 38.48
C VAL A 402 9.51 18.30 37.72
N VAL A 403 8.59 18.92 38.47
CA VAL A 403 7.63 19.89 37.93
C VAL A 403 7.90 21.24 38.56
N ILE A 404 7.91 22.29 37.73
CA ILE A 404 8.02 23.69 38.18
C ILE A 404 6.86 24.46 37.52
N PRO A 405 5.84 24.89 38.27
CA PRO A 405 4.75 25.70 37.73
C PRO A 405 5.26 27.03 37.15
N ILE A 406 4.68 27.49 36.05
CA ILE A 406 4.94 28.81 35.45
C ILE A 406 3.74 29.70 35.81
N THR A 407 3.96 30.61 36.76
CA THR A 407 2.88 31.29 37.50
C THR A 407 2.56 32.69 36.99
N GLY A 408 3.33 33.19 36.02
CA GLY A 408 3.14 34.50 35.42
C GLY A 408 4.40 34.97 34.72
N GLY A 409 4.46 36.26 34.37
CA GLY A 409 5.61 36.85 33.71
C GLY A 409 5.24 37.86 32.63
N THR A 410 6.25 38.35 31.91
CA THR A 410 6.09 39.29 30.78
C THR A 410 7.03 38.91 29.64
N PHE A 411 6.66 39.27 28.41
CA PHE A 411 7.53 39.10 27.25
C PHE A 411 7.51 40.36 26.38
N LYS A 412 8.64 40.63 25.72
CA LYS A 412 8.82 41.78 24.84
C LYS A 412 9.86 41.49 23.75
N GLY A 413 9.52 41.87 22.53
CA GLY A 413 10.34 41.78 21.33
C GLY A 413 9.81 42.70 20.23
N PRO A 414 10.44 42.72 19.04
CA PRO A 414 10.14 43.71 18.00
C PRO A 414 8.71 43.61 17.44
N ARG A 415 8.15 42.38 17.41
CA ARG A 415 6.83 42.08 16.83
C ARG A 415 5.83 41.51 17.84
N LEU A 416 6.27 41.33 19.10
CA LEU A 416 5.59 40.51 20.10
C LEU A 416 5.77 41.10 21.49
N SER A 417 4.67 41.41 22.20
CA SER A 417 4.74 41.79 23.61
C SER A 417 3.44 41.47 24.35
N GLY A 418 3.54 41.25 25.65
CA GLY A 418 2.40 40.90 26.52
C GLY A 418 2.82 40.23 27.83
N THR A 419 1.92 39.41 28.38
CA THR A 419 2.09 38.71 29.67
C THR A 419 2.16 37.19 29.49
N VAL A 420 2.73 36.49 30.48
CA VAL A 420 2.69 35.02 30.57
C VAL A 420 1.50 34.64 31.46
N SER A 421 0.68 33.68 31.02
CA SER A 421 -0.48 33.21 31.76
C SER A 421 -0.09 32.22 32.87
N ASN A 422 -0.77 32.28 34.03
CA ASN A 422 -0.64 31.32 35.13
C ASN A 422 -1.35 29.98 34.82
N LEU A 423 -0.91 29.31 33.75
CA LEU A 423 -1.53 28.11 33.18
C LEU A 423 -0.50 27.09 32.65
N GLY A 424 0.78 27.24 33.02
CA GLY A 424 1.88 26.42 32.47
C GLY A 424 2.76 25.75 33.51
N ALA A 425 3.64 24.86 33.06
CA ALA A 425 4.69 24.24 33.87
C ALA A 425 5.87 23.71 33.03
N ASP A 426 7.04 23.61 33.65
CA ASP A 426 8.19 22.83 33.18
C ASP A 426 8.15 21.42 33.80
N TRP A 427 8.18 20.38 32.98
CA TRP A 427 8.21 18.96 33.38
C TRP A 427 9.61 18.35 33.29
N GLY A 428 10.62 19.16 33.59
CA GLY A 428 12.02 18.88 33.32
C GLY A 428 12.55 17.53 33.80
N LEU A 429 13.45 16.97 33.00
CA LEU A 429 14.15 15.70 33.24
C LEU A 429 15.65 15.99 33.45
N THR A 430 16.22 15.58 34.58
CA THR A 430 17.67 15.44 34.73
C THR A 430 18.04 14.00 34.36
N ASP A 431 18.80 13.81 33.29
CA ASP A 431 19.20 12.47 32.84
C ASP A 431 20.20 11.79 33.80
N THR A 432 20.53 10.52 33.54
CA THR A 432 21.50 9.74 34.32
C THR A 432 22.94 10.27 34.26
N LYS A 433 23.24 11.24 33.38
CA LYS A 433 24.53 11.93 33.27
C LYS A 433 24.52 13.31 33.95
N GLY A 434 23.41 13.71 34.54
CA GLY A 434 23.23 14.99 35.22
C GLY A 434 22.83 16.16 34.30
N VAL A 435 22.55 15.91 33.02
CA VAL A 435 22.12 16.93 32.07
C VAL A 435 20.64 17.21 32.28
N PHE A 436 20.26 18.48 32.47
CA PHE A 436 18.87 18.89 32.61
C PHE A 436 18.26 19.24 31.25
N PHE A 437 17.06 18.72 31.02
CA PHE A 437 16.23 18.95 29.85
C PHE A 437 14.88 19.50 30.32
N PRO A 438 14.64 20.83 30.29
CA PRO A 438 13.29 21.37 30.40
C PRO A 438 12.36 20.77 29.35
N ASP A 439 11.09 20.64 29.72
CA ASP A 439 9.96 20.28 28.85
C ASP A 439 8.77 21.15 29.27
N THR A 440 8.78 22.39 28.79
CA THR A 440 7.82 23.43 29.23
C THR A 440 6.62 23.50 28.32
N ARG A 441 5.45 23.72 28.91
CA ARG A 441 4.18 24.00 28.21
C ARG A 441 3.50 25.17 28.91
N TYR A 442 3.27 26.28 28.22
CA TYR A 442 2.69 27.49 28.80
C TYR A 442 2.07 28.40 27.73
N ASN A 443 1.31 29.40 28.17
CA ASN A 443 0.63 30.35 27.28
C ASN A 443 1.17 31.77 27.47
N LEU A 444 1.28 32.50 26.37
CA LEU A 444 1.45 33.95 26.34
C LEU A 444 0.11 34.61 25.96
N ARG A 445 -0.18 35.76 26.58
CA ARG A 445 -1.27 36.67 26.21
C ARG A 445 -0.64 37.92 25.61
N THR A 446 -0.83 38.17 24.32
CA THR A 446 -0.34 39.40 23.68
C THR A 446 -1.07 40.65 24.19
N HIS A 447 -0.45 41.81 24.03
CA HIS A 447 -0.98 43.13 24.42
C HIS A 447 -2.33 43.49 23.78
N ASP A 448 -2.64 42.95 22.60
CA ASP A 448 -3.92 43.06 21.88
C ASP A 448 -4.90 41.89 22.19
N GLY A 449 -4.49 40.95 23.05
CA GLY A 449 -5.40 39.98 23.65
C GLY A 449 -5.47 38.61 22.97
N VAL A 450 -4.50 38.25 22.12
CA VAL A 450 -4.38 36.92 21.51
C VAL A 450 -3.64 35.96 22.44
N ASP A 451 -4.13 34.73 22.56
CA ASP A 451 -3.45 33.64 23.25
C ASP A 451 -2.52 32.88 22.29
N ILE A 452 -1.26 32.70 22.70
CA ILE A 452 -0.23 31.94 21.99
C ILE A 452 0.19 30.79 22.91
N TYR A 453 -0.02 29.55 22.48
CA TYR A 453 0.49 28.38 23.18
C TYR A 453 1.95 28.13 22.78
N ILE A 454 2.79 27.78 23.76
CA ILE A 454 4.21 27.51 23.58
C ILE A 454 4.58 26.17 24.23
N GLN A 455 5.33 25.36 23.48
CA GLN A 455 6.14 24.28 24.04
C GLN A 455 7.63 24.59 23.82
N THR A 456 8.48 24.37 24.84
CA THR A 456 9.94 24.42 24.67
C THR A 456 10.65 23.23 25.28
N SER A 457 11.69 22.74 24.61
CA SER A 457 12.55 21.67 25.14
C SER A 457 13.99 21.75 24.61
N GLY A 458 14.94 21.19 25.35
CA GLY A 458 16.34 21.05 24.93
C GLY A 458 17.32 20.98 26.12
N PRO A 459 18.62 20.66 25.90
CA PRO A 459 19.57 20.39 26.98
C PRO A 459 20.28 21.62 27.53
N THR A 460 20.50 21.62 28.84
CA THR A 460 21.56 22.42 29.49
C THR A 460 22.93 22.01 28.96
N GLN A 461 23.68 22.99 28.48
CA GLN A 461 25.03 22.82 27.95
C GLN A 461 26.08 22.83 29.08
N PRO A 462 27.32 22.37 28.84
CA PRO A 462 28.39 22.39 29.84
C PRO A 462 28.74 23.79 30.38
N ASP A 463 28.39 24.86 29.65
CA ASP A 463 28.58 26.26 30.07
C ASP A 463 27.45 26.80 30.98
N GLY A 464 26.45 25.96 31.31
CA GLY A 464 25.32 26.31 32.17
C GLY A 464 24.14 26.97 31.47
N ARG A 465 24.26 27.37 30.19
CA ARG A 465 23.12 27.86 29.40
C ARG A 465 22.25 26.69 28.97
N THR A 466 20.93 26.89 28.85
CA THR A 466 20.05 25.87 28.28
C THR A 466 19.57 26.29 26.90
N LEU A 467 19.90 25.49 25.90
CA LEU A 467 19.46 25.70 24.53
C LEU A 467 18.09 25.06 24.35
N LEU A 468 17.13 25.85 23.89
CA LEU A 468 15.74 25.46 23.70
C LEU A 468 15.40 25.45 22.21
N ARG A 469 14.55 24.52 21.81
CA ARG A 469 13.71 24.63 20.62
C ARG A 469 12.35 25.16 21.05
N GLY A 470 11.84 26.19 20.37
CA GLY A 470 10.49 26.71 20.57
C GLY A 470 9.51 26.17 19.53
N VAL A 471 8.29 25.83 19.96
CA VAL A 471 7.16 25.52 19.08
C VAL A 471 5.96 26.36 19.53
N PHE A 472 5.35 27.05 18.58
CA PHE A 472 4.17 27.91 18.81
C PHE A 472 2.91 27.28 18.22
N GLN A 473 1.77 27.56 18.82
CA GLN A 473 0.45 27.33 18.23
C GLN A 473 -0.44 28.56 18.47
N VAL A 474 -0.96 29.14 17.39
CA VAL A 474 -1.79 30.35 17.42
C VAL A 474 -2.95 30.22 16.43
N GLY A 475 -4.16 30.55 16.88
CA GLY A 475 -5.39 30.51 16.05
C GLY A 475 -5.82 31.86 15.46
N HIS A 476 -5.03 32.93 15.66
CA HIS A 476 -5.37 34.28 15.21
C HIS A 476 -4.56 34.65 13.94
N PRO A 477 -5.20 35.17 12.87
CA PRO A 477 -4.54 35.43 11.58
C PRO A 477 -3.28 36.30 11.68
N ASP A 478 -3.32 37.40 12.45
CA ASP A 478 -2.20 38.35 12.59
C ASP A 478 -0.91 37.73 13.18
N TYR A 479 -1.05 36.58 13.84
CA TYR A 479 0.01 35.83 14.50
C TYR A 479 0.23 34.44 13.89
N GLU A 480 -0.49 34.07 12.83
CA GLU A 480 -0.43 32.72 12.22
C GLU A 480 0.98 32.37 11.74
N TRP A 481 1.77 33.37 11.34
CA TRP A 481 3.16 33.21 10.91
C TRP A 481 4.04 32.48 11.95
N LEU A 482 3.74 32.59 13.25
CA LEU A 482 4.45 31.86 14.32
C LEU A 482 4.28 30.34 14.26
N ASN A 483 3.20 29.84 13.65
CA ASN A 483 2.98 28.40 13.49
C ASN A 483 4.03 27.75 12.55
N TYR A 484 4.77 28.57 11.78
CA TYR A 484 5.66 28.12 10.72
C TYR A 484 7.14 28.50 10.94
N VAL A 485 7.50 29.15 12.06
CA VAL A 485 8.90 29.54 12.34
C VAL A 485 9.72 28.39 12.95
N LEU A 486 10.98 28.28 12.54
CA LEU A 486 11.98 27.46 13.24
C LEU A 486 12.60 28.30 14.36
N ALA A 487 12.10 28.14 15.59
CA ALA A 487 12.55 28.93 16.73
C ALA A 487 13.56 28.20 17.62
N VAL A 488 14.63 28.92 17.98
CA VAL A 488 15.65 28.52 18.95
C VAL A 488 15.74 29.57 20.05
N GLY A 489 15.93 29.12 21.28
CA GLY A 489 15.99 29.99 22.45
C GLY A 489 17.18 29.68 23.35
N VAL A 490 17.58 30.68 24.13
CA VAL A 490 18.62 30.55 25.15
C VAL A 490 18.02 30.94 26.49
N LEU A 491 17.87 29.96 27.38
CA LEU A 491 17.43 30.17 28.74
C LEU A 491 18.64 30.54 29.61
N GLN A 492 18.51 31.70 30.25
CA GLN A 492 19.43 32.26 31.23
C GLN A 492 18.81 32.17 32.62
N ARG A 493 19.59 31.74 33.61
CA ARG A 493 19.18 31.75 35.03
C ARG A 493 19.63 33.07 35.65
N PRO A 494 18.78 33.76 36.44
CA PRO A 494 19.16 35.00 37.08
C PRO A 494 20.17 34.77 38.23
N PRO A 495 20.83 35.81 38.75
CA PRO A 495 21.84 35.70 39.81
C PRO A 495 21.35 34.94 41.05
N ALA A 496 22.29 34.32 41.79
CA ALA A 496 22.02 33.33 42.83
C ALA A 496 20.97 33.77 43.89
N GLU A 497 20.93 35.06 44.26
CA GLU A 497 19.96 35.65 45.20
C GLU A 497 18.50 35.57 44.73
N SER A 498 18.27 35.30 43.44
CA SER A 498 16.97 35.16 42.78
C SER A 498 16.76 33.78 42.12
N SER A 499 17.68 32.84 42.37
CA SER A 499 17.65 31.47 41.86
C SER A 499 16.30 30.78 42.11
N GLY A 500 15.64 30.34 41.04
CA GLY A 500 14.41 29.54 41.10
C GLY A 500 13.09 30.32 41.17
N LYS A 501 13.12 31.66 41.22
CA LYS A 501 11.89 32.49 41.25
C LYS A 501 11.39 32.91 39.87
N TYR A 502 12.29 33.04 38.90
CA TYR A 502 11.96 33.30 37.50
C TYR A 502 13.10 32.82 36.59
N VAL A 503 12.83 32.73 35.28
CA VAL A 503 13.82 32.50 34.23
C VAL A 503 13.67 33.52 33.12
N VAL A 504 14.78 33.84 32.46
CA VAL A 504 14.80 34.70 31.27
C VAL A 504 15.11 33.83 30.07
N ILE A 505 14.28 33.88 29.03
CA ILE A 505 14.49 33.16 27.77
C ILE A 505 14.46 34.17 26.65
N ASP A 506 15.57 34.29 25.94
CA ASP A 506 15.62 34.97 24.64
C ASP A 506 15.26 33.95 23.55
N MET A 507 14.44 34.34 22.59
CA MET A 507 13.95 33.49 21.51
C MET A 507 14.20 34.15 20.15
N TRP A 508 14.71 33.37 19.19
CA TRP A 508 15.02 33.79 17.83
C TRP A 508 14.39 32.83 16.81
N GLN A 509 13.97 33.34 15.66
CA GLN A 509 13.70 32.53 14.48
C GLN A 509 14.97 32.38 13.64
N CYS A 510 15.16 31.22 13.03
CA CYS A 510 16.19 31.01 12.03
C CYS A 510 15.67 31.47 10.66
N ASP A 511 16.32 32.46 10.03
CA ASP A 511 15.98 32.94 8.70
C ASP A 511 16.94 32.38 7.63
N GLY A 512 16.35 32.00 6.49
CA GLY A 512 16.98 31.31 5.37
C GLY A 512 17.04 32.14 4.09
N THR A 513 17.08 33.47 4.17
CA THR A 513 16.99 34.41 3.03
C THR A 513 18.12 34.35 1.98
N SER A 514 19.08 33.41 2.09
CA SER A 514 19.91 32.99 0.94
C SER A 514 19.20 32.03 -0.04
N CYS A 515 17.97 31.60 0.27
CA CYS A 515 17.09 30.80 -0.58
C CYS A 515 15.98 31.63 -1.25
N GLN A 516 16.30 32.73 -1.93
CA GLN A 516 15.32 33.44 -2.77
C GLN A 516 15.09 32.70 -4.11
N GLY A 517 14.08 31.83 -4.12
CA GLY A 517 13.65 31.08 -5.30
C GLY A 517 12.19 30.61 -5.31
N TYR A 518 11.38 31.03 -4.33
CA TYR A 518 9.95 30.67 -4.24
C TYR A 518 9.10 31.87 -3.78
N ALA A 519 8.88 32.81 -4.70
CA ALA A 519 7.75 33.73 -4.63
C ALA A 519 6.68 33.26 -5.62
N ASN A 520 5.86 32.28 -5.19
CA ASN A 520 4.44 32.09 -5.54
C ASN A 520 3.95 30.65 -5.22
N GLY A 521 3.54 30.43 -3.96
CA GLY A 521 2.27 29.74 -3.66
C GLY A 521 2.17 28.21 -3.72
N ASP A 522 2.90 27.47 -2.88
CA ASP A 522 2.41 26.17 -2.34
C ASP A 522 3.03 25.94 -0.95
N MET A 523 2.22 26.01 0.12
CA MET A 523 2.64 25.75 1.51
C MET A 523 1.74 24.68 2.14
N SER A 524 2.04 23.41 1.85
CA SER A 524 1.26 22.26 2.29
C SER A 524 2.09 21.17 2.98
N GLY A 525 3.20 21.55 3.65
CA GLY A 525 4.22 20.61 4.13
C GLY A 525 4.90 20.94 5.46
N ILE A 526 4.15 21.18 6.54
CA ILE A 526 4.70 21.25 7.92
C ILE A 526 3.80 20.50 8.91
N ARG A 527 4.27 19.37 9.46
CA ARG A 527 3.83 18.84 10.77
C ARG A 527 4.95 18.06 11.47
N TYR A 528 5.19 18.46 12.73
CA TYR A 528 5.77 17.70 13.85
C TYR A 528 7.01 16.83 13.62
N ILE A 529 8.17 17.42 13.94
CA ILE A 529 9.41 16.71 14.30
C ILE A 529 9.47 16.63 15.83
N ASP A 530 9.62 15.44 16.41
CA ASP A 530 9.86 15.23 17.85
C ASP A 530 11.37 15.38 18.19
N SER A 531 11.67 15.61 19.47
CA SER A 531 12.98 16.05 19.96
C SER A 531 13.94 14.93 20.34
N SER A 532 15.03 14.73 19.59
CA SER A 532 16.26 14.08 20.10
C SER A 532 17.52 14.22 19.23
N TRP A 533 17.91 15.42 18.78
CA TRP A 533 19.27 15.65 18.27
C TRP A 533 19.86 16.99 18.74
N THR A 534 20.97 16.90 19.47
CA THR A 534 21.81 18.03 19.87
C THR A 534 22.74 18.45 18.74
N MET A 535 22.54 19.66 18.18
CA MET A 535 23.53 20.29 17.30
C MET A 535 24.56 21.06 18.12
N GLY A 536 25.81 20.58 18.12
CA GLY A 536 26.96 21.34 18.60
C GLY A 536 27.76 21.88 17.42
N LEU A 537 27.76 23.20 17.22
CA LEU A 537 28.68 23.92 16.34
C LEU A 537 29.51 24.87 17.22
N VAL A 538 30.83 24.66 17.24
CA VAL A 538 31.80 25.56 17.86
C VAL A 538 32.89 25.85 16.84
N CYS A 539 33.14 27.14 16.59
CA CYS A 539 34.32 27.59 15.87
C CYS A 539 35.36 28.15 16.85
N ASP A 540 36.62 27.95 16.47
CA ASP A 540 37.88 28.17 17.18
C ASP A 540 38.05 29.55 17.86
N PRO A 541 38.86 29.62 18.94
CA PRO A 541 40.10 30.39 18.76
C PRO A 541 41.36 29.75 19.36
N ARG A 542 42.38 29.62 18.49
CA ARG A 542 43.83 29.56 18.75
C ARG A 542 44.27 29.75 20.21
N SER A 543 44.84 28.69 20.78
CA SER A 543 45.96 28.82 21.73
C SER A 543 46.97 27.71 21.48
N GLN A 544 48.25 28.07 21.46
CA GLN A 544 49.34 27.10 21.43
C GLN A 544 49.48 26.44 22.80
N LEU A 545 49.80 25.14 22.84
CA LEU A 545 50.64 24.59 23.91
C LEU A 545 51.35 23.32 23.42
N THR A 546 52.56 23.12 23.94
CA THR A 546 53.62 22.26 23.38
C THR A 546 53.65 20.85 23.97
N LEU A 547 54.36 19.96 23.26
CA LEU A 547 54.69 18.60 23.67
C LEU A 547 55.42 18.50 25.02
N SER A 548 55.09 17.46 25.80
CA SER A 548 56.08 16.66 26.56
C SER A 548 55.50 15.29 26.97
N PRO A 549 56.25 14.17 26.87
CA PRO A 549 55.80 12.83 27.27
C PRO A 549 56.23 12.45 28.70
N GLN A 550 55.65 11.37 29.29
CA GLN A 550 56.37 10.19 29.83
C GLN A 550 55.48 9.21 30.67
N TRP A 551 55.47 7.91 30.31
CA TRP A 551 55.33 6.66 31.13
C TRP A 551 54.10 6.50 32.08
N GLY A 552 53.57 5.33 32.48
CA GLY A 552 53.93 3.89 32.43
C GLY A 552 53.61 3.26 33.81
N ARG A 553 53.16 2.00 34.03
CA ARG A 553 53.02 0.76 33.22
C ARG A 553 51.97 -0.17 33.87
N SER A 554 51.51 -1.23 33.20
CA SER A 554 51.17 -2.53 33.83
C SER A 554 51.42 -3.71 32.87
N GLU A 555 51.48 -4.95 33.38
CA GLU A 555 52.53 -5.90 32.96
C GLU A 555 52.03 -7.29 32.50
N GLU A 556 50.78 -7.41 32.02
CA GLU A 556 50.18 -8.71 31.66
C GLU A 556 50.26 -9.05 30.16
N ALA A 557 50.59 -8.08 29.29
CA ALA A 557 50.65 -8.28 27.84
C ALA A 557 52.00 -8.81 27.31
N ARG A 558 52.96 -9.16 28.17
CA ARG A 558 54.35 -9.50 27.76
C ARG A 558 54.75 -10.97 27.86
N GLU A 559 53.95 -11.83 28.50
CA GLU A 559 54.36 -13.22 28.78
C GLU A 559 53.99 -14.22 27.66
N ILE A 560 52.97 -13.93 26.83
CA ILE A 560 52.48 -14.86 25.79
C ILE A 560 53.39 -14.90 24.54
N ILE A 561 54.25 -13.88 24.33
CA ILE A 561 55.08 -13.75 23.13
C ILE A 561 56.58 -13.85 23.47
N ARG A 562 57.06 -14.99 24.01
CA ARG A 562 58.53 -15.22 24.12
C ARG A 562 59.12 -16.63 24.20
N ARG A 563 58.34 -17.73 24.23
CA ARG A 563 58.83 -19.12 24.15
C ARG A 563 57.75 -19.93 23.39
N GLY A 564 57.92 -20.55 22.22
CA GLY A 564 59.08 -21.19 21.61
C GLY A 564 59.13 -22.69 21.97
N ASN A 565 59.34 -23.68 21.09
CA ASN A 565 59.43 -23.69 19.62
C ASN A 565 59.50 -25.16 19.11
N LEU A 566 58.89 -25.51 17.96
CA LEU A 566 59.22 -26.65 17.04
C LEU A 566 59.15 -28.12 17.59
N ILE A 567 58.83 -29.15 16.78
CA ILE A 567 59.76 -29.82 15.83
C ILE A 567 59.03 -30.80 14.84
N LYS A 568 59.37 -30.69 13.53
CA LYS A 568 59.42 -31.71 12.42
C LYS A 568 58.18 -32.57 12.06
N ALA A 569 57.98 -33.05 10.82
CA ALA A 569 58.52 -32.83 9.45
C ALA A 569 57.54 -33.52 8.45
N GLY A 570 57.56 -33.39 7.11
CA GLY A 570 58.41 -32.67 6.13
C GLY A 570 57.68 -32.65 4.76
N VAL A 571 57.87 -31.67 3.85
CA VAL A 571 59.03 -31.45 2.94
C VAL A 571 58.88 -32.15 1.56
N PHE A 572 58.41 -31.34 0.60
CA PHE A 572 58.75 -31.27 -0.84
C PHE A 572 58.37 -32.36 -1.86
N LEU A 573 57.81 -31.89 -2.98
CA LEU A 573 58.24 -32.25 -4.34
C LEU A 573 58.47 -30.96 -5.16
N VAL A 574 59.56 -30.94 -5.93
CA VAL A 574 59.98 -29.82 -6.81
C VAL A 574 60.10 -30.38 -8.23
N PHE A 575 59.61 -29.69 -9.26
CA PHE A 575 60.43 -29.12 -10.34
C PHE A 575 59.59 -28.66 -11.54
N ALA A 576 60.14 -27.67 -12.22
CA ALA A 576 59.59 -27.02 -13.40
C ALA A 576 60.18 -27.59 -14.70
N ASP A 577 59.68 -27.03 -15.80
CA ASP A 577 60.24 -27.03 -17.16
C ASP A 577 60.07 -28.29 -18.01
N THR A 578 59.21 -28.19 -19.02
CA THR A 578 59.74 -28.20 -20.40
C THR A 578 58.78 -27.52 -21.39
N LYS A 579 59.38 -26.71 -22.28
CA LYS A 579 58.84 -26.17 -23.55
C LYS A 579 58.23 -24.76 -23.54
N PHE A 580 59.06 -23.84 -23.06
CA PHE A 580 59.30 -22.61 -23.84
C PHE A 580 59.95 -22.95 -25.21
N LYS A 581 59.16 -23.26 -26.24
CA LYS A 581 59.52 -23.19 -27.70
C LYS A 581 58.36 -23.73 -28.56
N ARG A 582 58.00 -22.97 -29.60
CA ARG A 582 56.77 -23.08 -30.42
C ARG A 582 55.52 -22.57 -29.66
N LEU A 583 54.80 -21.55 -30.14
CA LEU A 583 55.00 -20.81 -31.38
C LEU A 583 54.52 -19.35 -31.25
N ILE A 584 55.47 -18.44 -31.09
CA ILE A 584 55.27 -17.02 -31.43
C ILE A 584 55.37 -16.94 -32.96
N GLU A 585 54.29 -17.26 -33.68
CA GLU A 585 54.11 -16.96 -35.10
C GLU A 585 52.65 -16.55 -35.35
N SER A 586 52.47 -15.45 -36.09
CA SER A 586 51.27 -14.60 -36.11
C SER A 586 50.97 -13.97 -34.72
N ILE A 587 51.02 -12.66 -34.52
CA ILE A 587 50.87 -11.55 -35.48
C ILE A 587 52.15 -10.69 -35.50
N ARG A 588 52.62 -10.34 -36.71
CA ARG A 588 53.62 -9.29 -36.89
C ARG A 588 52.93 -7.93 -36.81
N PHE A 589 53.41 -7.04 -35.97
CA PHE A 589 53.46 -5.62 -36.31
C PHE A 589 54.93 -5.19 -36.29
N THR A 590 55.33 -4.48 -37.33
CA THR A 590 56.73 -4.23 -37.70
C THR A 590 57.38 -3.15 -36.85
N ASP A 591 58.70 -3.29 -36.69
CA ASP A 591 59.55 -2.37 -35.95
C ASP A 591 59.53 -0.94 -36.48
N THR A 592 59.24 0.02 -35.59
CA THR A 592 59.90 1.33 -35.62
C THR A 592 60.12 1.83 -34.18
N MET A 593 61.24 1.42 -33.56
CA MET A 593 61.78 2.14 -32.38
C MET A 593 62.21 3.57 -32.78
N ARG A 594 62.39 4.57 -31.90
CA ARG A 594 63.44 4.66 -30.86
C ARG A 594 63.44 6.04 -30.16
N ALA A 595 64.20 6.12 -29.05
CA ALA A 595 64.75 7.33 -28.39
C ALA A 595 63.74 8.22 -27.61
N ASN A 596 63.80 8.30 -26.26
CA ASN A 596 64.83 8.88 -25.36
C ASN A 596 64.61 10.38 -25.11
N LEU A 597 64.32 10.76 -23.85
CA LEU A 597 65.30 11.51 -23.03
C LEU A 597 64.87 11.62 -21.56
N SER A 598 65.85 11.40 -20.69
CA SER A 598 65.76 11.46 -19.23
C SER A 598 66.23 12.81 -18.69
N THR A 599 65.99 13.05 -17.39
CA THR A 599 66.62 14.03 -16.47
C THR A 599 65.87 15.35 -16.19
N LEU A 600 65.31 15.46 -14.97
CA LEU A 600 65.85 16.34 -13.91
C LEU A 600 65.10 16.18 -12.55
N LEU A 601 65.81 15.57 -11.60
CA LEU A 601 65.84 15.78 -10.13
C LEU A 601 64.56 16.07 -9.29
N LEU A 602 64.29 15.12 -8.37
CA LEU A 602 63.69 15.32 -7.02
C LEU A 602 64.58 16.23 -6.12
N PRO A 603 64.19 16.62 -4.88
CA PRO A 603 62.96 16.35 -4.09
C PRO A 603 62.22 17.67 -3.69
N SER A 604 61.13 17.76 -2.92
CA SER A 604 60.68 16.97 -1.75
C SER A 604 59.23 17.32 -1.36
N LEU A 605 58.39 16.30 -1.09
CA LEU A 605 57.43 16.26 0.03
C LEU A 605 56.62 14.95 -0.01
N PHE A 606 57.14 13.92 0.68
CA PHE A 606 56.32 12.78 1.10
C PHE A 606 55.38 13.23 2.22
N SER A 607 54.07 13.10 2.03
CA SER A 607 53.08 12.84 3.10
C SER A 607 51.69 12.59 2.51
N GLY A 608 51.14 11.38 2.72
CA GLY A 608 49.68 11.20 2.77
C GLY A 608 48.92 10.91 1.47
N LEU A 609 49.26 9.83 0.75
CA LEU A 609 48.27 9.10 -0.08
C LEU A 609 48.27 7.60 0.23
N GLY A 610 48.07 7.28 1.50
CA GLY A 610 47.46 6.01 1.91
C GLY A 610 45.94 6.15 1.96
N VAL A 611 45.29 6.41 0.83
CA VAL A 611 43.82 6.38 0.74
C VAL A 611 43.39 4.96 0.43
N CYS A 612 42.92 4.24 1.45
CA CYS A 612 42.25 2.96 1.27
C CYS A 612 41.06 3.12 0.31
N ALA A 613 40.92 2.22 -0.66
CA ALA A 613 39.68 2.09 -1.41
C ALA A 613 38.54 1.79 -0.42
N LYS A 614 37.50 2.64 -0.40
CA LYS A 614 36.26 2.35 0.34
C LYS A 614 35.36 1.48 -0.53
N ASP A 615 34.70 0.50 0.10
CA ASP A 615 33.95 -0.56 -0.60
C ASP A 615 32.89 -0.06 -1.58
N ASP A 616 32.91 -0.67 -2.77
CA ASP A 616 31.99 -0.44 -3.89
C ASP A 616 30.51 -0.63 -3.49
N PHE A 617 30.22 -1.53 -2.55
CA PHE A 617 28.86 -1.78 -2.07
C PHE A 617 28.27 -0.60 -1.27
N SER A 618 29.05 -0.03 -0.34
CA SER A 618 28.60 1.10 0.48
C SER A 618 28.36 2.35 -0.38
N ALA A 619 29.25 2.58 -1.37
CA ALA A 619 29.09 3.65 -2.37
C ALA A 619 27.82 3.46 -3.23
N LYS A 620 27.55 2.23 -3.70
CA LYS A 620 26.31 1.89 -4.42
C LYS A 620 25.06 2.11 -3.58
N CYS A 621 25.10 1.80 -2.28
CA CYS A 621 23.98 2.05 -1.38
C CYS A 621 23.68 3.55 -1.25
N ALA A 622 24.70 4.38 -0.99
CA ALA A 622 24.54 5.83 -0.89
C ALA A 622 24.02 6.46 -2.21
N ALA A 623 24.50 5.97 -3.36
CA ALA A 623 24.04 6.42 -4.69
C ALA A 623 22.60 5.99 -5.03
N LEU A 624 22.01 5.04 -4.29
CA LEU A 624 20.64 4.59 -4.56
C LEU A 624 19.61 5.68 -4.21
N LYS A 625 19.82 6.50 -3.18
CA LYS A 625 18.88 7.57 -2.78
C LYS A 625 18.59 8.59 -3.90
N THR A 626 19.62 9.01 -4.62
CA THR A 626 19.49 10.04 -5.68
C THR A 626 19.10 9.44 -7.03
N SER A 627 19.52 8.19 -7.29
CA SER A 627 19.23 7.51 -8.55
C SER A 627 17.84 6.86 -8.59
N LEU A 628 17.32 6.37 -7.45
CA LEU A 628 16.02 5.71 -7.37
C LEU A 628 14.87 6.73 -7.51
N LYS A 629 14.18 6.68 -8.65
CA LYS A 629 13.01 7.50 -8.96
C LYS A 629 11.88 6.57 -9.36
N LEU A 630 10.90 6.42 -8.47
CA LEU A 630 9.71 5.59 -8.66
C LEU A 630 8.46 6.48 -8.59
N PRO A 631 7.38 6.16 -9.31
CA PRO A 631 6.14 6.94 -9.25
C PRO A 631 5.55 6.91 -7.83
N ASN A 632 4.95 8.02 -7.40
CA ASN A 632 4.30 8.18 -6.09
C ASN A 632 5.16 7.83 -4.86
N THR A 633 6.48 7.75 -5.02
CA THR A 633 7.41 7.24 -4.00
C THR A 633 8.45 8.29 -3.63
N THR A 634 8.60 8.56 -2.35
CA THR A 634 9.64 9.43 -1.79
C THR A 634 10.62 8.58 -0.98
N VAL A 635 11.89 8.53 -1.39
CA VAL A 635 12.95 7.84 -0.65
C VAL A 635 13.41 8.73 0.50
N TRP A 636 13.17 8.32 1.74
CA TRP A 636 13.62 9.06 2.92
C TRP A 636 15.14 8.91 3.10
N PHE A 637 15.63 7.68 3.12
CA PHE A 637 17.07 7.40 3.23
C PHE A 637 17.47 6.07 2.59
N THR A 638 18.77 5.96 2.36
CA THR A 638 19.47 4.71 2.04
C THR A 638 20.63 4.58 3.02
N GLU A 639 20.66 3.49 3.78
CA GLU A 639 21.58 3.24 4.88
C GLU A 639 22.36 1.96 4.60
N HIS A 640 23.70 2.06 4.64
CA HIS A 640 24.57 0.89 4.60
C HIS A 640 24.66 0.30 6.01
N VAL A 641 24.32 -0.98 6.14
CA VAL A 641 24.35 -1.71 7.42
C VAL A 641 25.38 -2.84 7.27
N ALA A 642 26.40 -2.83 8.13
CA ALA A 642 27.39 -3.89 8.20
C ALA A 642 26.82 -5.17 8.85
N ALA A 643 27.41 -6.32 8.51
CA ALA A 643 27.06 -7.60 9.15
C ALA A 643 27.25 -7.55 10.68
N GLY A 644 26.29 -8.08 11.42
CA GLY A 644 26.20 -7.97 12.88
C GLY A 644 25.65 -6.63 13.39
N GLY A 645 25.26 -5.72 12.48
CA GLY A 645 24.67 -4.42 12.83
C GLY A 645 23.32 -4.57 13.54
N ASN A 646 23.11 -3.79 14.60
CA ASN A 646 21.85 -3.69 15.32
C ASN A 646 21.11 -2.42 14.88
N ILE A 647 20.08 -2.56 14.05
CA ILE A 647 19.28 -1.46 13.54
C ILE A 647 18.22 -1.09 14.58
N THR A 648 18.08 0.19 14.91
CA THR A 648 17.02 0.69 15.79
C THR A 648 15.87 1.31 14.98
N PHE A 649 14.65 1.24 15.51
CA PHE A 649 13.45 1.77 14.86
C PHE A 649 12.79 2.84 15.75
N PRO A 650 13.37 4.06 15.87
CA PRO A 650 12.81 5.12 16.69
C PRO A 650 11.43 5.58 16.18
N ASP A 651 11.22 5.56 14.86
CA ASP A 651 9.97 5.99 14.21
C ASP A 651 8.86 4.91 14.27
N ASN A 652 9.13 3.70 14.78
CA ASN A 652 8.09 2.69 14.98
C ASN A 652 7.11 3.15 16.08
N HIS A 653 5.81 3.11 15.77
CA HIS A 653 4.75 3.41 16.72
C HIS A 653 4.98 2.70 18.08
N PRO A 654 4.67 3.32 19.24
CA PRO A 654 4.94 2.74 20.55
C PRO A 654 4.43 1.30 20.74
N THR A 655 3.31 0.92 20.12
CA THR A 655 2.78 -0.45 20.18
C THR A 655 3.39 -1.45 19.18
N CYS A 656 4.13 -1.00 18.16
CA CYS A 656 4.81 -1.88 17.21
C CYS A 656 6.07 -2.53 17.81
N ASN A 657 6.33 -3.78 17.44
CA ASN A 657 7.55 -4.52 17.77
C ASN A 657 8.16 -5.15 16.50
N PRO A 658 9.49 -5.36 16.45
CA PRO A 658 10.48 -5.05 17.49
C PRO A 658 10.90 -3.57 17.51
N LYS A 659 11.66 -3.17 18.54
CA LYS A 659 12.26 -1.81 18.66
C LYS A 659 13.67 -1.72 18.09
N SER A 660 14.37 -2.85 17.98
CA SER A 660 15.62 -2.99 17.24
C SER A 660 15.75 -4.40 16.67
N GLN A 661 16.59 -4.59 15.66
CA GLN A 661 16.82 -5.87 15.03
C GLN A 661 18.29 -6.02 14.61
N VAL A 662 18.90 -7.14 14.98
CA VAL A 662 20.24 -7.52 14.51
C VAL A 662 20.14 -8.18 13.14
N VAL A 663 21.08 -7.87 12.26
CA VAL A 663 21.19 -8.44 10.91
C VAL A 663 22.51 -9.20 10.79
N ASP A 664 22.48 -10.44 10.28
CA ASP A 664 23.67 -11.30 10.24
C ASP A 664 24.55 -11.02 9.00
N VAL A 665 24.05 -10.24 8.04
CA VAL A 665 24.68 -9.94 6.74
C VAL A 665 24.81 -8.44 6.51
N GLU A 666 25.76 -8.07 5.65
CA GLU A 666 25.86 -6.70 5.14
C GLU A 666 24.71 -6.42 4.14
N LEU A 667 24.07 -5.26 4.27
CA LEU A 667 22.98 -4.86 3.38
C LEU A 667 22.90 -3.34 3.14
N CYS A 668 22.14 -2.97 2.11
CA CYS A 668 21.63 -1.64 1.91
C CYS A 668 20.14 -1.59 2.31
N ARG A 669 19.82 -0.82 3.34
CA ARG A 669 18.46 -0.55 3.81
C ARG A 669 17.93 0.69 3.11
N VAL A 670 16.72 0.61 2.56
CA VAL A 670 16.05 1.70 1.85
C VAL A 670 14.69 1.92 2.49
N ALA A 671 14.43 3.13 3.00
CA ALA A 671 13.14 3.49 3.59
C ALA A 671 12.40 4.52 2.73
N MET A 672 11.11 4.30 2.50
CA MET A 672 10.29 5.05 1.55
C MET A 672 8.89 5.32 2.06
N PHE A 673 8.38 6.50 1.71
CA PHE A 673 6.96 6.81 1.70
C PHE A 673 6.36 6.51 0.32
N VAL A 674 5.23 5.83 0.26
CA VAL A 674 4.52 5.52 -0.99
C VAL A 674 3.07 6.01 -0.90
N LYS A 675 2.67 6.96 -1.75
CA LYS A 675 1.29 7.46 -1.80
C LYS A 675 0.40 6.49 -2.58
N THR A 676 -0.60 5.90 -1.91
CA THR A 676 -1.57 4.96 -2.50
C THR A 676 -2.87 5.63 -2.92
N GLY A 677 -3.28 6.69 -2.20
CA GLY A 677 -4.52 7.42 -2.46
C GLY A 677 -4.46 8.88 -2.00
N PRO A 678 -5.58 9.62 -2.04
CA PRO A 678 -5.63 11.01 -1.57
C PRO A 678 -5.32 11.14 -0.08
N ALA A 679 -5.81 10.20 0.74
CA ALA A 679 -5.71 10.17 2.19
C ALA A 679 -5.16 8.82 2.74
N SER A 680 -4.40 8.09 1.91
CA SER A 680 -3.77 6.81 2.26
C SER A 680 -2.36 6.72 1.71
N ASN A 681 -1.48 6.03 2.44
CA ASN A 681 -0.06 5.91 2.12
C ASN A 681 0.57 4.72 2.86
N LEU A 682 1.74 4.28 2.38
CA LEU A 682 2.53 3.23 3.01
C LEU A 682 3.89 3.79 3.44
N THR A 683 4.38 3.29 4.57
CA THR A 683 5.81 3.16 4.82
C THR A 683 6.27 1.82 4.26
N LEU A 684 7.27 1.83 3.38
CA LEU A 684 7.87 0.65 2.77
C LEU A 684 9.37 0.64 3.03
N GLU A 685 9.89 -0.48 3.54
CA GLU A 685 11.33 -0.73 3.57
C GLU A 685 11.75 -1.83 2.61
N ALA A 686 12.93 -1.67 2.01
CA ALA A 686 13.61 -2.67 1.20
C ALA A 686 15.05 -2.90 1.71
N TRP A 687 15.36 -4.14 2.04
CA TRP A 687 16.63 -4.59 2.61
C TRP A 687 17.35 -5.45 1.56
N LEU A 688 18.46 -4.91 1.06
CA LEU A 688 19.16 -5.41 -0.12
C LEU A 688 20.55 -5.94 0.30
N PRO A 689 20.71 -7.24 0.59
CA PRO A 689 21.98 -7.80 1.05
C PRO A 689 23.08 -7.75 -0.01
N SER A 690 24.35 -7.67 0.41
CA SER A 690 25.49 -7.73 -0.52
C SER A 690 25.71 -9.14 -1.09
N ASN A 691 25.45 -10.18 -0.28
CA ASN A 691 25.48 -11.60 -0.68
C ASN A 691 24.18 -12.05 -1.38
N TRP A 692 23.63 -11.23 -2.28
CA TRP A 692 22.33 -11.49 -2.90
C TRP A 692 22.29 -12.75 -3.78
N THR A 693 21.39 -13.68 -3.45
CA THR A 693 21.18 -14.96 -4.14
C THR A 693 20.47 -14.85 -5.49
N GLY A 694 19.97 -13.66 -5.85
CA GLY A 694 19.07 -13.46 -6.99
C GLY A 694 17.58 -13.52 -6.63
N ARG A 695 17.22 -13.97 -5.42
CA ARG A 695 15.82 -14.12 -4.99
C ARG A 695 15.24 -12.82 -4.42
N PHE A 696 13.96 -12.58 -4.67
CA PHE A 696 13.18 -11.52 -4.06
C PHE A 696 12.24 -12.10 -2.99
N MET A 697 12.00 -11.37 -1.88
CA MET A 697 11.01 -11.76 -0.87
C MET A 697 10.16 -10.56 -0.39
N SER A 698 8.87 -10.79 -0.12
CA SER A 698 8.05 -9.89 0.70
C SER A 698 7.66 -10.55 2.01
N THR A 699 7.60 -9.75 3.09
CA THR A 699 6.97 -10.12 4.36
C THR A 699 5.51 -9.67 4.42
N GLY A 700 4.82 -10.03 5.50
CA GLY A 700 3.48 -9.54 5.85
C GLY A 700 3.44 -8.72 7.14
N ASN A 701 2.25 -8.72 7.77
CA ASN A 701 1.93 -8.03 9.03
C ASN A 701 1.23 -8.99 10.03
N GLY A 702 0.77 -8.48 11.19
CA GLY A 702 0.07 -9.28 12.22
C GLY A 702 -1.05 -8.49 12.91
N GLY A 703 -2.14 -9.17 13.28
CA GLY A 703 -3.33 -8.54 13.87
C GLY A 703 -3.94 -7.46 12.97
N MET A 704 -4.46 -6.39 13.58
CA MET A 704 -4.88 -5.17 12.87
C MET A 704 -3.70 -4.26 12.49
N ALA A 705 -2.45 -4.65 12.78
CA ALA A 705 -1.37 -3.69 12.90
C ALA A 705 -0.77 -3.20 11.58
N GLY A 706 -0.56 -1.89 11.52
CA GLY A 706 0.38 -1.22 10.62
C GLY A 706 1.79 -1.21 11.18
N CYS A 707 2.39 -2.40 11.32
CA CYS A 707 3.75 -2.59 11.81
C CYS A 707 4.56 -3.45 10.83
N ILE A 708 5.71 -2.96 10.39
CA ILE A 708 6.67 -3.75 9.58
C ILE A 708 7.28 -4.85 10.46
N GLN A 709 7.21 -6.10 10.01
CA GLN A 709 7.76 -7.25 10.72
C GLN A 709 9.29 -7.35 10.51
N TYR A 710 10.05 -6.42 11.09
CA TYR A 710 11.51 -6.33 10.88
C TYR A 710 12.29 -7.61 11.20
N GLY A 711 11.81 -8.45 12.13
CA GLY A 711 12.40 -9.76 12.39
C GLY A 711 12.33 -10.70 11.17
N ASP A 712 11.25 -10.65 10.40
CA ASP A 712 11.06 -11.46 9.20
C ASP A 712 11.76 -10.82 7.98
N VAL A 713 11.88 -9.49 7.96
CA VAL A 713 12.70 -8.77 6.96
C VAL A 713 14.18 -9.13 7.14
N ALA A 714 14.67 -9.15 8.38
CA ALA A 714 16.00 -9.63 8.72
C ALA A 714 16.17 -11.13 8.41
N TYR A 715 15.17 -11.96 8.71
CA TYR A 715 15.19 -13.39 8.39
C TYR A 715 15.43 -13.65 6.90
N GLY A 716 14.69 -12.95 6.02
CA GLY A 716 14.89 -13.02 4.57
C GLY A 716 16.25 -12.49 4.13
N ALA A 717 16.66 -11.32 4.62
CA ALA A 717 17.96 -10.73 4.30
C ALA A 717 19.12 -11.66 4.68
N ASN A 718 19.06 -12.33 5.84
CA ASN A 718 20.10 -13.26 6.32
C ASN A 718 20.23 -14.51 5.43
N TYR A 719 19.20 -14.90 4.67
CA TYR A 719 19.28 -15.93 3.62
C TYR A 719 19.61 -15.37 2.22
N GLY A 720 20.03 -14.11 2.14
CA GLY A 720 20.46 -13.46 0.89
C GLY A 720 19.31 -13.11 -0.06
N PHE A 721 18.10 -12.87 0.46
CA PHE A 721 16.97 -12.34 -0.30
C PHE A 721 16.96 -10.82 -0.32
N ALA A 722 16.65 -10.22 -1.48
CA ALA A 722 16.23 -8.83 -1.54
C ALA A 722 14.81 -8.75 -0.93
N THR A 723 14.71 -8.28 0.31
CA THR A 723 13.51 -8.46 1.14
C THR A 723 12.80 -7.13 1.36
N VAL A 724 11.46 -7.11 1.28
CA VAL A 724 10.65 -5.92 1.58
C VAL A 724 9.60 -6.17 2.66
N GLY A 725 9.22 -5.11 3.36
CA GLY A 725 8.10 -5.10 4.29
C GLY A 725 7.44 -3.72 4.35
N ALA A 726 6.11 -3.70 4.45
CA ALA A 726 5.30 -2.48 4.47
C ALA A 726 4.45 -2.36 5.75
N ASN A 727 4.06 -1.15 6.12
CA ASN A 727 3.23 -0.87 7.30
C ASN A 727 1.72 -1.05 7.08
N ASN A 728 1.27 -1.80 6.08
CA ASN A 728 -0.14 -2.14 5.89
C ASN A 728 -1.12 -0.95 5.73
N GLY A 729 -0.64 0.27 5.44
CA GLY A 729 -1.45 1.46 5.20
C GLY A 729 -1.61 2.44 6.37
N HIS A 730 -1.11 2.10 7.57
CA HIS A 730 -1.21 2.95 8.77
C HIS A 730 -0.07 2.64 9.75
N ASN A 731 -0.07 3.21 10.96
CA ASN A 731 0.98 2.97 11.95
C ASN A 731 0.41 2.54 13.30
N GLY A 732 0.98 1.50 13.91
CA GLY A 732 0.55 1.00 15.22
C GLY A 732 -0.34 -0.23 15.13
N THR A 733 -1.01 -0.57 16.22
CA THR A 733 -1.74 -1.85 16.38
C THR A 733 -3.26 -1.71 16.40
N SER A 734 -3.76 -0.47 16.42
CA SER A 734 -5.19 -0.13 16.41
C SER A 734 -5.67 0.05 14.98
N ALA A 735 -6.91 -0.33 14.70
CA ALA A 735 -7.58 -0.07 13.43
C ALA A 735 -8.21 1.33 13.33
N VAL A 736 -7.99 2.25 14.29
CA VAL A 736 -8.63 3.58 14.31
C VAL A 736 -8.42 4.40 13.02
N ASP A 737 -7.26 4.27 12.37
CA ASP A 737 -6.95 4.95 11.10
C ASP A 737 -7.81 4.46 9.91
N MET A 738 -8.56 3.36 10.07
CA MET A 738 -9.54 2.88 9.10
C MET A 738 -10.87 3.64 9.16
N PHE A 739 -11.18 4.31 10.28
CA PHE A 739 -12.46 4.95 10.51
C PHE A 739 -12.74 6.07 9.49
N HIS A 740 -13.82 5.93 8.72
CA HIS A 740 -14.16 6.76 7.57
C HIS A 740 -13.04 6.88 6.50
N ASN A 741 -12.05 5.97 6.48
CA ASN A 741 -10.92 6.00 5.54
C ASN A 741 -10.77 4.67 4.77
N SER A 742 -11.65 4.50 3.79
CA SER A 742 -11.62 3.36 2.85
C SER A 742 -10.27 3.14 2.15
N GLY A 743 -9.42 4.18 2.01
CA GLY A 743 -8.08 4.04 1.40
C GLY A 743 -7.11 3.27 2.29
N VAL A 744 -7.17 3.47 3.61
CA VAL A 744 -6.37 2.71 4.59
C VAL A 744 -6.89 1.27 4.71
N VAL A 745 -8.21 1.07 4.68
CA VAL A 745 -8.81 -0.27 4.62
C VAL A 745 -8.32 -1.01 3.36
N GLU A 746 -8.33 -0.37 2.20
CA GLU A 746 -7.87 -0.98 0.94
C GLU A 746 -6.38 -1.38 0.98
N ASP A 747 -5.54 -0.54 1.60
CA ASP A 747 -4.12 -0.82 1.84
C ASP A 747 -3.94 -2.02 2.77
N TYR A 748 -4.70 -2.11 3.87
CA TYR A 748 -4.68 -3.23 4.81
C TYR A 748 -5.16 -4.56 4.17
N VAL A 749 -6.18 -4.49 3.32
CA VAL A 749 -6.81 -5.68 2.74
C VAL A 749 -5.92 -6.33 1.69
N TYR A 750 -5.36 -5.56 0.75
CA TYR A 750 -4.49 -6.10 -0.30
C TYR A 750 -3.40 -5.13 -0.76
N ARG A 751 -3.69 -3.82 -0.87
CA ARG A 751 -2.88 -2.94 -1.74
C ARG A 751 -1.48 -2.67 -1.17
N SER A 752 -1.28 -2.79 0.14
CA SER A 752 0.04 -2.57 0.75
C SER A 752 1.09 -3.61 0.32
N VAL A 753 0.76 -4.91 0.42
CA VAL A 753 1.68 -6.01 0.08
C VAL A 753 1.95 -6.07 -1.42
N HIS A 754 0.91 -5.95 -2.25
CA HIS A 754 1.04 -5.87 -3.71
C HIS A 754 1.93 -4.68 -4.14
N THR A 755 1.68 -3.48 -3.60
CA THR A 755 2.48 -2.28 -3.92
C THR A 755 3.94 -2.45 -3.48
N GLY A 756 4.16 -2.96 -2.27
CA GLY A 756 5.51 -3.26 -1.76
C GLY A 756 6.26 -4.26 -2.64
N THR A 757 5.56 -5.26 -3.15
CA THR A 757 6.08 -6.28 -4.06
C THR A 757 6.46 -5.69 -5.42
N VAL A 758 5.56 -4.94 -6.05
CA VAL A 758 5.78 -4.30 -7.35
C VAL A 758 6.94 -3.30 -7.30
N LEU A 759 7.03 -2.48 -6.26
CA LEU A 759 8.14 -1.52 -6.08
C LEU A 759 9.43 -2.22 -5.67
N GLY A 760 9.39 -3.16 -4.72
CA GLY A 760 10.53 -3.95 -4.27
C GLY A 760 11.27 -4.66 -5.41
N LYS A 761 10.52 -5.29 -6.32
CA LYS A 761 11.08 -5.92 -7.53
C LYS A 761 11.80 -4.93 -8.44
N GLN A 762 11.31 -3.69 -8.55
CA GLN A 762 11.96 -2.62 -9.34
C GLN A 762 13.23 -2.09 -8.65
N ILE A 763 13.19 -1.93 -7.33
CA ILE A 763 14.33 -1.51 -6.50
C ILE A 763 15.47 -2.54 -6.62
N ALA A 764 15.18 -3.83 -6.39
CA ALA A 764 16.15 -4.90 -6.53
C ALA A 764 16.74 -4.95 -7.95
N LYS A 765 15.89 -4.88 -9.00
CA LYS A 765 16.35 -4.84 -10.39
C LYS A 765 17.31 -3.67 -10.65
N LYS A 766 17.04 -2.50 -10.08
CA LYS A 766 17.86 -1.29 -10.26
C LYS A 766 19.18 -1.36 -9.49
N PHE A 767 19.14 -1.80 -8.24
CA PHE A 767 20.32 -1.84 -7.37
C PHE A 767 21.34 -2.89 -7.82
N TYR A 768 20.90 -4.10 -8.16
CA TYR A 768 21.78 -5.19 -8.59
C TYR A 768 22.04 -5.24 -10.10
N GLY A 769 21.44 -4.35 -10.89
CA GLY A 769 21.57 -4.31 -12.35
C GLY A 769 20.94 -5.49 -13.12
N LYS A 770 20.29 -6.44 -12.43
CA LYS A 770 19.66 -7.65 -13.00
C LYS A 770 18.32 -7.95 -12.33
N LYS A 771 17.36 -8.51 -13.06
CA LYS A 771 16.07 -8.94 -12.50
C LYS A 771 16.29 -10.08 -11.49
N HIS A 772 15.44 -10.18 -10.48
CA HIS A 772 15.37 -11.36 -9.61
C HIS A 772 15.07 -12.63 -10.43
N THR A 773 15.56 -13.77 -9.96
CA THR A 773 15.34 -15.10 -10.56
C THR A 773 13.96 -15.66 -10.21
N LYS A 774 13.59 -15.55 -8.93
CA LYS A 774 12.33 -16.04 -8.34
C LYS A 774 11.83 -15.06 -7.27
N SER A 775 10.50 -15.05 -7.07
CA SER A 775 9.79 -14.18 -6.13
C SER A 775 9.10 -15.00 -5.04
N TYR A 776 9.33 -14.66 -3.77
CA TYR A 776 8.82 -15.41 -2.62
C TYR A 776 8.02 -14.56 -1.63
N TYR A 777 7.06 -15.16 -0.94
CA TYR A 777 6.33 -14.54 0.15
C TYR A 777 6.47 -15.36 1.45
N LEU A 778 6.65 -14.65 2.57
CA LEU A 778 6.66 -15.25 3.91
C LEU A 778 5.78 -14.43 4.86
N GLY A 779 4.76 -15.04 5.43
CA GLY A 779 3.92 -14.39 6.43
C GLY A 779 3.11 -15.35 7.29
N CYS A 780 2.72 -14.89 8.48
CA CYS A 780 1.89 -15.65 9.41
C CYS A 780 0.81 -14.77 10.04
N SER A 781 -0.29 -15.34 10.54
CA SER A 781 -1.44 -14.59 11.09
C SER A 781 -2.13 -13.75 10.00
N THR A 782 -2.24 -12.44 10.16
CA THR A 782 -2.60 -11.50 9.08
C THR A 782 -1.67 -11.63 7.87
N GLY A 783 -0.38 -11.91 8.08
CA GLY A 783 0.56 -12.25 7.02
C GLY A 783 0.21 -13.55 6.30
N GLY A 784 -0.39 -14.53 6.99
CA GLY A 784 -0.94 -15.73 6.36
C GLY A 784 -2.15 -15.41 5.47
N ARG A 785 -3.04 -14.51 5.92
CA ARG A 785 -4.15 -13.99 5.10
C ARG A 785 -3.62 -13.25 3.87
N GLN A 786 -2.66 -12.35 4.05
CA GLN A 786 -2.04 -11.60 2.96
C GLN A 786 -1.40 -12.54 1.92
N GLY A 787 -0.66 -13.57 2.34
CA GLY A 787 -0.12 -14.58 1.42
C GLY A 787 -1.20 -15.34 0.63
N TRP A 788 -2.36 -15.63 1.25
CA TRP A 788 -3.51 -16.19 0.54
C TRP A 788 -4.20 -15.19 -0.39
N LYS A 789 -4.28 -13.91 -0.01
CA LYS A 789 -4.81 -12.83 -0.87
C LYS A 789 -3.96 -12.66 -2.13
N GLU A 790 -2.64 -12.73 -2.00
CA GLU A 790 -1.71 -12.74 -3.13
C GLU A 790 -1.91 -13.99 -4.02
N ALA A 791 -2.09 -15.18 -3.44
CA ALA A 791 -2.35 -16.41 -4.21
C ALA A 791 -3.69 -16.37 -5.00
N GLN A 792 -4.73 -15.75 -4.42
CA GLN A 792 -6.07 -15.65 -5.00
C GLN A 792 -6.17 -14.53 -6.05
N ASP A 793 -5.80 -13.30 -5.67
CA ASP A 793 -6.09 -12.09 -6.45
C ASP A 793 -4.89 -11.61 -7.29
N PHE A 794 -3.65 -11.84 -6.82
CA PHE A 794 -2.40 -11.36 -7.43
C PHE A 794 -1.42 -12.51 -7.76
N PRO A 795 -1.86 -13.58 -8.44
CA PRO A 795 -1.10 -14.82 -8.57
C PRO A 795 0.28 -14.62 -9.20
N ASP A 796 0.45 -13.60 -10.04
CA ASP A 796 1.71 -13.31 -10.71
C ASP A 796 2.82 -12.74 -9.82
N ASP A 797 2.50 -12.34 -8.59
CA ASP A 797 3.48 -11.71 -7.72
C ASP A 797 4.46 -12.68 -7.04
N PHE A 798 4.09 -13.95 -6.86
CA PHE A 798 4.97 -14.93 -6.18
C PHE A 798 5.00 -16.29 -6.87
N ASP A 799 6.21 -16.83 -6.97
CA ASP A 799 6.48 -18.18 -7.43
C ASP A 799 6.39 -19.19 -6.26
N GLY A 800 6.73 -18.75 -5.05
CA GLY A 800 6.62 -19.52 -3.81
C GLY A 800 6.02 -18.72 -2.66
N ILE A 801 4.99 -19.26 -2.00
CA ILE A 801 4.34 -18.61 -0.85
C ILE A 801 4.44 -19.53 0.37
N VAL A 802 4.78 -18.96 1.54
CA VAL A 802 4.64 -19.61 2.85
C VAL A 802 3.61 -18.82 3.66
N ALA A 803 2.46 -19.45 3.93
CA ALA A 803 1.32 -18.85 4.64
C ALA A 803 1.05 -19.62 5.94
N GLY A 804 1.44 -19.04 7.07
CA GLY A 804 1.23 -19.62 8.41
C GLY A 804 -0.02 -19.10 9.12
N ALA A 805 -0.69 -19.97 9.87
CA ALA A 805 -1.85 -19.68 10.73
C ALA A 805 -2.78 -18.57 10.17
N PRO A 806 -3.38 -18.74 8.98
CA PRO A 806 -3.90 -17.59 8.24
C PRO A 806 -5.17 -16.99 8.83
N ALA A 807 -5.20 -15.66 8.97
CA ALA A 807 -6.39 -14.89 9.31
C ALA A 807 -7.40 -14.77 8.14
N MET A 808 -7.57 -15.83 7.36
CA MET A 808 -8.54 -15.93 6.28
C MET A 808 -9.92 -16.34 6.80
N ARG A 809 -10.97 -16.11 6.01
CA ARG A 809 -12.35 -15.98 6.48
C ARG A 809 -12.48 -14.86 7.51
N PHE A 810 -11.95 -13.68 7.14
CA PHE A 810 -11.59 -12.63 8.09
C PHE A 810 -12.79 -12.07 8.86
N ASN A 811 -13.93 -11.80 8.21
CA ASN A 811 -15.12 -11.33 8.94
C ASN A 811 -15.69 -12.46 9.81
N GLY A 812 -15.63 -13.72 9.35
CA GLY A 812 -15.96 -14.88 10.19
C GLY A 812 -15.05 -15.00 11.43
N LEU A 813 -13.75 -14.71 11.29
CA LEU A 813 -12.77 -14.70 12.38
C LEU A 813 -13.05 -13.57 13.38
N GLN A 814 -13.24 -12.33 12.93
CA GLN A 814 -13.58 -11.22 13.85
C GLN A 814 -14.93 -11.48 14.55
N SER A 815 -15.90 -12.05 13.82
CA SER A 815 -17.18 -12.51 14.40
C SER A 815 -16.95 -13.57 15.49
N ARG A 816 -16.07 -14.56 15.24
CA ARG A 816 -15.72 -15.59 16.22
C ARG A 816 -15.05 -14.99 17.45
N SER A 817 -14.01 -14.18 17.26
CA SER A 817 -13.25 -13.59 18.37
C SER A 817 -14.11 -12.66 19.23
N GLY A 818 -15.00 -11.88 18.62
CA GLY A 818 -15.99 -11.09 19.35
C GLY A 818 -17.03 -11.96 20.08
N SER A 819 -17.51 -13.04 19.46
CA SER A 819 -18.55 -13.91 20.06
C SER A 819 -18.15 -14.52 21.40
N PHE A 820 -16.84 -14.71 21.66
CA PHE A 820 -16.36 -15.22 22.95
C PHE A 820 -16.79 -14.35 24.11
N TRP A 821 -16.75 -13.02 23.97
CA TRP A 821 -17.15 -12.10 25.03
C TRP A 821 -18.65 -12.22 25.35
N GLY A 822 -19.50 -12.34 24.33
CA GLY A 822 -20.93 -12.62 24.50
C GLY A 822 -21.23 -14.03 25.06
N ILE A 823 -20.30 -14.97 24.93
CA ILE A 823 -20.40 -16.34 25.45
C ILE A 823 -19.97 -16.42 26.93
N THR A 824 -18.83 -15.81 27.30
CA THR A 824 -18.30 -15.86 28.67
C THR A 824 -18.92 -14.81 29.57
N GLY A 825 -19.21 -13.63 29.04
CA GLY A 825 -19.49 -12.43 29.83
C GLY A 825 -18.26 -11.93 30.61
N PRO A 826 -18.42 -10.79 31.32
CA PRO A 826 -17.37 -10.18 32.13
C PRO A 826 -17.06 -11.02 33.39
N PRO A 827 -15.89 -10.81 34.02
CA PRO A 827 -15.55 -11.42 35.31
C PRO A 827 -16.65 -11.24 36.35
N GLY A 828 -17.05 -12.35 36.99
CA GLY A 828 -18.15 -12.39 37.95
C GLY A 828 -19.51 -12.81 37.37
N ALA A 829 -19.68 -12.85 36.04
CA ALA A 829 -20.85 -13.47 35.43
C ALA A 829 -20.84 -15.00 35.65
N PRO A 830 -22.01 -15.66 35.81
CA PRO A 830 -22.09 -17.12 36.04
C PRO A 830 -21.66 -17.95 34.83
N THR A 831 -21.54 -17.32 33.66
CA THR A 831 -21.00 -17.88 32.41
C THR A 831 -19.47 -17.78 32.32
N HIS A 832 -18.82 -16.98 33.17
CA HIS A 832 -17.40 -16.68 33.06
C HIS A 832 -16.53 -17.82 33.63
N LEU A 833 -15.36 -18.04 33.04
CA LEU A 833 -14.34 -18.93 33.56
C LEU A 833 -13.04 -18.15 33.72
N SER A 834 -12.48 -18.19 34.92
CA SER A 834 -11.16 -17.63 35.25
C SER A 834 -10.02 -18.38 34.53
N PRO A 835 -8.81 -17.80 34.44
CA PRO A 835 -7.64 -18.48 33.89
C PRO A 835 -7.32 -19.82 34.58
N THR A 836 -7.61 -19.95 35.88
CA THR A 836 -7.43 -21.20 36.64
C THR A 836 -8.41 -22.28 36.19
N GLU A 837 -9.67 -21.91 35.94
CA GLU A 837 -10.70 -22.83 35.44
C GLU A 837 -10.44 -23.25 33.99
N TRP A 838 -9.95 -22.33 33.14
CA TRP A 838 -9.50 -22.69 31.79
C TRP A 838 -8.29 -23.63 31.79
N ASN A 839 -7.34 -23.47 32.73
CA ASN A 839 -6.23 -24.42 32.91
C ASN A 839 -6.73 -25.79 33.38
N MET A 840 -7.73 -25.84 34.26
CA MET A 840 -8.41 -27.10 34.65
C MET A 840 -9.11 -27.76 33.46
N VAL A 841 -9.82 -27.00 32.62
CA VAL A 841 -10.40 -27.49 31.35
C VAL A 841 -9.30 -28.06 30.45
N HIS A 842 -8.20 -27.35 30.23
CA HIS A 842 -7.10 -27.81 29.39
C HIS A 842 -6.49 -29.13 29.88
N LYS A 843 -6.21 -29.26 31.20
CA LYS A 843 -5.75 -30.53 31.80
C LYS A 843 -6.76 -31.67 31.62
N ASN A 844 -8.06 -31.39 31.68
CA ASN A 844 -9.08 -32.39 31.46
C ASN A 844 -9.19 -32.77 29.97
N VAL A 845 -9.02 -31.83 29.04
CA VAL A 845 -8.89 -32.11 27.60
C VAL A 845 -7.75 -33.10 27.36
N LEU A 846 -6.55 -32.85 27.88
CA LEU A 846 -5.43 -33.79 27.74
C LEU A 846 -5.77 -35.17 28.34
N THR A 847 -6.43 -35.22 29.50
CA THR A 847 -6.90 -36.48 30.13
C THR A 847 -7.93 -37.25 29.28
N GLN A 848 -8.67 -36.56 28.40
CA GLN A 848 -9.63 -37.16 27.48
C GLN A 848 -9.02 -37.49 26.10
N CYS A 849 -8.04 -36.72 25.61
CA CYS A 849 -7.69 -36.66 24.20
C CYS A 849 -6.20 -36.83 23.82
N ASP A 850 -5.27 -36.81 24.78
CA ASP A 850 -3.82 -36.99 24.56
C ASP A 850 -3.54 -38.49 24.25
N GLU A 851 -2.97 -39.22 25.21
CA GLU A 851 -2.64 -40.66 25.16
C GLU A 851 -3.71 -41.59 24.55
N LYS A 852 -5.01 -41.23 24.62
CA LYS A 852 -6.12 -42.03 24.10
C LYS A 852 -6.29 -41.99 22.57
N LEU A 853 -5.85 -40.93 21.88
CA LEU A 853 -6.17 -40.71 20.46
C LEU A 853 -4.98 -40.91 19.52
N ASP A 854 -3.78 -40.54 19.94
CA ASP A 854 -2.52 -40.73 19.22
C ASP A 854 -1.64 -41.83 19.83
N GLY A 855 -1.85 -42.17 21.11
CA GLY A 855 -1.14 -43.22 21.83
C GLY A 855 0.04 -42.73 22.66
N VAL A 856 0.27 -41.41 22.74
CA VAL A 856 1.43 -40.82 23.44
C VAL A 856 0.96 -39.86 24.52
N LYS A 857 1.61 -39.91 25.68
CA LYS A 857 1.34 -38.97 26.78
C LYS A 857 2.42 -37.88 26.83
N ASP A 858 2.45 -37.02 25.82
CA ASP A 858 3.39 -35.89 25.72
C ASP A 858 2.75 -34.52 25.99
N GLY A 859 1.44 -34.47 26.23
CA GLY A 859 0.68 -33.22 26.44
C GLY A 859 0.32 -32.50 25.13
N VAL A 860 0.41 -33.21 23.99
CA VAL A 860 0.15 -32.69 22.65
C VAL A 860 -0.87 -33.59 21.96
N VAL A 861 -2.10 -33.10 21.82
CA VAL A 861 -3.12 -33.74 20.98
C VAL A 861 -2.65 -33.69 19.52
N GLU A 862 -2.19 -34.82 18.97
CA GLU A 862 -1.55 -34.87 17.64
C GLU A 862 -2.57 -34.60 16.50
N ASP A 863 -3.86 -34.90 16.73
CA ASP A 863 -4.96 -34.57 15.81
C ASP A 863 -6.25 -34.17 16.57
N PRO A 864 -6.49 -32.86 16.80
CA PRO A 864 -7.67 -32.38 17.50
C PRO A 864 -9.02 -32.71 16.84
N ASN A 865 -9.04 -33.13 15.57
CA ASN A 865 -10.27 -33.58 14.90
C ASN A 865 -10.90 -34.81 15.57
N LEU A 866 -10.07 -35.64 16.21
CA LEU A 866 -10.52 -36.82 16.94
C LEU A 866 -10.98 -36.49 18.37
N CYS A 867 -10.68 -35.28 18.87
CA CYS A 867 -11.02 -34.89 20.23
C CYS A 867 -12.46 -34.38 20.34
N GLU A 868 -13.35 -35.29 20.72
CA GLU A 868 -14.72 -35.02 21.16
C GLU A 868 -14.80 -34.76 22.67
N TYR A 869 -14.17 -33.67 23.12
CA TYR A 869 -14.15 -33.30 24.54
C TYR A 869 -15.54 -33.18 25.18
N ARG A 870 -15.69 -33.68 26.41
CA ARG A 870 -16.93 -33.63 27.21
C ARG A 870 -16.67 -32.92 28.56
N PRO A 871 -17.03 -31.62 28.70
CA PRO A 871 -16.78 -30.85 29.93
C PRO A 871 -17.58 -31.31 31.16
N GLU A 872 -18.60 -32.16 31.01
CA GLU A 872 -19.38 -32.72 32.14
C GLU A 872 -18.51 -33.52 33.11
N ALA A 873 -17.36 -34.03 32.67
CA ALA A 873 -16.37 -34.69 33.54
C ALA A 873 -15.84 -33.79 34.68
N LEU A 874 -16.07 -32.47 34.59
CA LEU A 874 -15.69 -31.47 35.60
C LEU A 874 -16.90 -30.91 36.39
N ILE A 875 -18.12 -31.46 36.24
CA ILE A 875 -19.31 -30.87 36.88
C ILE A 875 -19.22 -30.89 38.42
N CYS A 876 -19.54 -29.78 39.06
CA CYS A 876 -19.53 -29.68 40.51
C CYS A 876 -20.52 -30.67 41.15
N THR A 877 -19.99 -31.49 42.08
CA THR A 877 -20.81 -32.35 42.93
C THR A 877 -21.50 -31.55 44.04
N LYS A 878 -22.53 -32.13 44.69
CA LYS A 878 -23.36 -31.41 45.67
C LYS A 878 -22.52 -30.91 46.86
N GLY A 879 -22.34 -29.58 46.94
CA GLY A 879 -21.56 -28.91 47.99
C GLY A 879 -20.11 -28.59 47.58
N GLN A 880 -19.66 -29.04 46.41
CA GLN A 880 -18.36 -28.68 45.85
C GLN A 880 -18.46 -27.34 45.10
N THR A 881 -17.52 -26.43 45.36
CA THR A 881 -17.45 -25.08 44.76
C THR A 881 -16.04 -24.71 44.29
N LYS A 882 -15.10 -25.67 44.33
CA LYS A 882 -13.70 -25.54 43.90
C LYS A 882 -13.32 -26.77 43.09
N ASP A 883 -12.38 -26.59 42.17
CA ASP A 883 -11.82 -27.65 41.32
C ASP A 883 -12.92 -28.40 40.52
N CYS A 884 -13.96 -27.66 40.11
CA CYS A 884 -15.09 -28.12 39.31
C CYS A 884 -15.73 -26.93 38.57
N LEU A 885 -16.62 -27.21 37.63
CA LEU A 885 -17.39 -26.23 36.87
C LEU A 885 -18.89 -26.33 37.17
N THR A 886 -19.56 -25.19 37.19
CA THR A 886 -21.03 -25.11 37.22
C THR A 886 -21.64 -25.55 35.88
N GLY A 887 -22.94 -25.89 35.87
CA GLY A 887 -23.65 -26.22 34.62
C GLY A 887 -23.60 -25.10 33.57
N THR A 888 -23.66 -23.84 34.00
CA THR A 888 -23.55 -22.67 33.13
C THR A 888 -22.15 -22.55 32.52
N GLN A 889 -21.09 -22.75 33.31
CA GLN A 889 -19.71 -22.77 32.80
C GLN A 889 -19.44 -23.95 31.86
N ILE A 890 -20.07 -25.11 32.08
CA ILE A 890 -20.03 -26.25 31.14
C ILE A 890 -20.65 -25.86 29.79
N GLU A 891 -21.76 -25.11 29.78
CA GLU A 891 -22.36 -24.58 28.55
C GLU A 891 -21.42 -23.58 27.83
N THR A 892 -20.77 -22.69 28.58
CA THR A 892 -19.72 -21.78 28.06
C THR A 892 -18.61 -22.57 27.36
N VAL A 893 -18.04 -23.58 28.03
CA VAL A 893 -16.97 -24.43 27.46
C VAL A 893 -17.45 -25.16 26.20
N ARG A 894 -18.69 -25.65 26.19
CA ARG A 894 -19.30 -26.25 24.99
C ARG A 894 -19.39 -25.25 23.83
N LYS A 895 -19.84 -24.02 24.07
CA LYS A 895 -19.93 -22.97 23.02
C LYS A 895 -18.55 -22.57 22.50
N VAL A 896 -17.53 -22.51 23.35
CA VAL A 896 -16.14 -22.25 22.93
C VAL A 896 -15.60 -23.36 22.01
N PHE A 897 -15.92 -24.63 22.30
CA PHE A 897 -15.54 -25.79 21.48
C PHE A 897 -16.61 -26.23 20.46
N SER A 898 -17.59 -25.37 20.14
CA SER A 898 -18.59 -25.57 19.09
C SER A 898 -18.44 -24.54 17.96
N PRO A 899 -18.85 -24.85 16.72
CA PRO A 899 -18.80 -23.89 15.62
C PRO A 899 -19.76 -22.70 15.83
N LEU A 900 -19.43 -21.55 15.26
CA LEU A 900 -20.28 -20.36 15.26
C LEU A 900 -21.24 -20.38 14.06
N TYR A 901 -22.52 -20.18 14.34
CA TYR A 901 -23.59 -20.01 13.36
C TYR A 901 -24.28 -18.66 13.55
N GLY A 902 -24.72 -18.05 12.45
CA GLY A 902 -25.46 -16.80 12.42
C GLY A 902 -26.95 -17.01 12.11
N ASN A 903 -27.59 -15.99 11.57
CA ASN A 903 -29.00 -16.03 11.19
C ASN A 903 -29.28 -17.16 10.19
N ASN A 904 -30.48 -17.75 10.30
CA ASN A 904 -30.96 -18.86 9.46
C ASN A 904 -30.06 -20.12 9.45
N GLY A 905 -29.20 -20.31 10.46
CA GLY A 905 -28.25 -21.43 10.51
C GLY A 905 -27.05 -21.27 9.56
N THR A 906 -26.75 -20.04 9.13
CA THR A 906 -25.59 -19.75 8.27
C THR A 906 -24.30 -20.04 9.02
N TYR A 907 -23.39 -20.80 8.41
CA TYR A 907 -22.11 -21.15 9.02
C TYR A 907 -21.12 -19.96 8.99
N ILE A 908 -20.68 -19.48 10.15
CA ILE A 908 -19.81 -18.29 10.27
C ILE A 908 -18.35 -18.68 10.44
N TYR A 909 -18.02 -19.57 11.39
CA TYR A 909 -16.64 -19.95 11.70
C TYR A 909 -16.57 -21.29 12.46
N PRO A 910 -15.50 -22.10 12.34
CA PRO A 910 -15.34 -23.31 13.15
C PRO A 910 -15.22 -23.05 14.67
N ARG A 911 -15.16 -24.15 15.43
CA ARG A 911 -14.82 -24.14 16.86
C ARG A 911 -13.36 -23.72 17.07
N ILE A 912 -12.99 -23.42 18.31
CA ILE A 912 -11.59 -23.59 18.73
C ILE A 912 -11.35 -25.09 18.96
N PRO A 913 -10.27 -25.69 18.45
CA PRO A 913 -9.99 -27.11 18.70
C PRO A 913 -9.60 -27.34 20.17
N PRO A 914 -10.11 -28.38 20.84
CA PRO A 914 -9.67 -28.70 22.19
C PRO A 914 -8.17 -28.98 22.24
N GLY A 915 -7.48 -28.39 23.21
CA GLY A 915 -6.02 -28.45 23.35
C GLY A 915 -5.31 -27.16 22.93
N ALA A 916 -5.99 -26.27 22.21
CA ALA A 916 -5.49 -24.96 21.82
C ALA A 916 -5.40 -23.97 22.99
N SER A 917 -4.29 -24.02 23.73
CA SER A 917 -3.98 -23.13 24.85
C SER A 917 -3.18 -21.88 24.46
N ALA A 918 -2.43 -21.91 23.36
CA ALA A 918 -1.49 -20.85 23.00
C ALA A 918 -2.21 -19.63 22.39
N GLY A 919 -2.12 -18.47 23.04
CA GLY A 919 -2.82 -17.25 22.62
C GLY A 919 -4.30 -17.17 23.02
N PHE A 920 -4.87 -18.26 23.56
CA PHE A 920 -6.28 -18.36 23.97
C PHE A 920 -6.73 -17.21 24.88
N GLY A 921 -5.92 -16.88 25.90
CA GLY A 921 -6.20 -15.81 26.86
C GLY A 921 -6.22 -14.39 26.29
N PHE A 922 -5.80 -14.19 25.02
CA PHE A 922 -5.89 -12.88 24.35
C PHE A 922 -7.28 -12.67 23.72
N ALA A 923 -7.93 -13.73 23.23
CA ALA A 923 -9.29 -13.68 22.70
C ALA A 923 -10.36 -13.94 23.78
N ILE A 924 -10.02 -14.76 24.79
CA ILE A 924 -10.91 -15.15 25.88
C ILE A 924 -10.26 -14.74 27.20
N GLY A 925 -10.59 -13.54 27.68
CA GLY A 925 -9.97 -12.93 28.86
C GLY A 925 -10.95 -12.11 29.71
N GLU A 926 -10.38 -11.23 30.53
CA GLU A 926 -11.15 -10.36 31.46
C GLU A 926 -11.79 -9.14 30.78
N GLN A 927 -11.52 -8.93 29.49
CA GLN A 927 -11.94 -7.78 28.67
C GLN A 927 -12.35 -8.25 27.26
N PRO A 928 -13.19 -7.50 26.52
CA PRO A 928 -13.54 -7.82 25.15
C PRO A 928 -12.33 -7.75 24.21
N PHE A 929 -12.32 -8.58 23.17
CA PHE A 929 -11.21 -8.65 22.22
C PHE A 929 -11.09 -7.35 21.40
N PRO A 930 -9.94 -6.64 21.45
CA PRO A 930 -9.86 -5.30 20.87
C PRO A 930 -9.97 -5.30 19.35
N TYR A 931 -9.33 -6.25 18.64
CA TYR A 931 -9.31 -6.24 17.18
C TYR A 931 -10.68 -6.45 16.55
N SER A 932 -11.52 -7.35 17.10
CA SER A 932 -12.91 -7.49 16.64
C SER A 932 -13.74 -6.27 16.99
N THR A 933 -13.52 -5.68 18.17
CA THR A 933 -14.25 -4.50 18.63
C THR A 933 -13.99 -3.30 17.71
N GLU A 934 -12.72 -2.99 17.44
CA GLU A 934 -12.33 -1.93 16.51
C GLU A 934 -12.78 -2.20 15.08
N TRP A 935 -12.77 -3.47 14.62
CA TRP A 935 -13.29 -3.82 13.29
C TRP A 935 -14.79 -3.54 13.15
N PHE A 936 -15.58 -3.96 14.15
CA PHE A 936 -17.02 -3.68 14.14
C PHE A 936 -17.33 -2.18 14.27
N GLN A 937 -16.64 -1.47 15.17
CA GLN A 937 -16.80 -0.02 15.36
C GLN A 937 -16.39 0.79 14.13
N TYR A 938 -15.18 0.60 13.61
CA TYR A 938 -14.58 1.52 12.64
C TYR A 938 -14.82 1.15 11.18
N VAL A 939 -15.16 -0.11 10.87
CA VAL A 939 -15.26 -0.61 9.48
C VAL A 939 -16.62 -1.21 9.14
N ILE A 940 -17.24 -2.00 10.03
CA ILE A 940 -18.52 -2.66 9.71
C ILE A 940 -19.73 -1.76 9.97
N TRP A 941 -19.77 -1.09 11.12
CA TRP A 941 -20.87 -0.18 11.50
C TRP A 941 -20.56 1.30 11.26
N GLU A 942 -19.27 1.67 11.16
CA GLU A 942 -18.80 3.06 11.21
C GLU A 942 -19.41 3.86 12.38
N ASP A 943 -19.56 3.22 13.55
CA ASP A 943 -20.02 3.83 14.80
C ASP A 943 -19.09 3.46 15.97
N PRO A 944 -18.31 4.42 16.52
CA PRO A 944 -17.44 4.18 17.68
C PRO A 944 -18.22 3.92 18.98
N LYS A 945 -19.56 4.01 18.97
CA LYS A 945 -20.43 3.67 20.11
C LYS A 945 -20.95 2.23 20.09
N TRP A 946 -20.69 1.46 19.04
CA TRP A 946 -21.03 0.03 19.02
C TRP A 946 -20.36 -0.69 20.19
N SER A 947 -21.11 -1.50 20.94
CA SER A 947 -20.59 -2.23 22.10
C SER A 947 -20.36 -3.72 21.78
N PRO A 948 -19.19 -4.28 22.16
CA PRO A 948 -18.95 -5.71 22.07
C PRO A 948 -19.83 -6.53 23.03
N ASP A 949 -20.44 -5.92 24.06
CA ASP A 949 -21.35 -6.61 24.99
C ASP A 949 -22.62 -7.12 24.30
N THR A 950 -23.03 -6.47 23.21
CA THR A 950 -24.28 -6.75 22.49
C THR A 950 -24.08 -7.55 21.21
N ILE A 951 -22.88 -8.08 20.97
CA ILE A 951 -22.52 -8.78 19.72
C ILE A 951 -23.39 -10.02 19.48
N GLY A 952 -23.93 -10.17 18.28
CA GLY A 952 -24.77 -11.32 17.92
C GLY A 952 -24.86 -11.62 16.42
N PRO A 953 -25.79 -12.52 16.02
CA PRO A 953 -25.96 -12.98 14.65
C PRO A 953 -26.06 -11.89 13.58
N ASN A 954 -26.70 -10.76 13.91
CA ASN A 954 -26.86 -9.62 13.01
C ASN A 954 -25.51 -8.94 12.70
N ASP A 955 -24.58 -8.87 13.66
CA ASP A 955 -23.23 -8.33 13.42
C ASP A 955 -22.43 -9.25 12.50
N TYR A 956 -22.56 -10.59 12.67
CA TYR A 956 -21.87 -11.57 11.84
C TYR A 956 -22.35 -11.52 10.38
N GLU A 957 -23.67 -11.40 10.20
CA GLU A 957 -24.30 -11.19 8.90
C GLU A 957 -23.83 -9.85 8.30
N LYS A 958 -23.84 -8.76 9.08
CA LYS A 958 -23.36 -7.43 8.64
C LYS A 958 -21.89 -7.45 8.20
N GLY A 959 -21.01 -8.11 8.95
CA GLY A 959 -19.60 -8.27 8.58
C GLY A 959 -19.43 -9.01 7.24
N THR A 960 -20.25 -10.03 7.02
CA THR A 960 -20.28 -10.82 5.78
C THR A 960 -20.84 -10.02 4.59
N GLU A 961 -21.86 -9.19 4.81
CA GLU A 961 -22.44 -8.30 3.78
C GLU A 961 -21.46 -7.20 3.32
N VAL A 962 -20.72 -6.59 4.27
CA VAL A 962 -19.86 -5.43 3.97
C VAL A 962 -18.57 -5.88 3.28
N ASN A 963 -17.95 -6.97 3.75
CA ASN A 963 -16.73 -7.61 3.21
C ASN A 963 -15.81 -6.66 2.39
N PRO A 964 -15.21 -5.64 3.04
CA PRO A 964 -14.56 -4.54 2.34
C PRO A 964 -13.38 -5.06 1.52
N PHE A 965 -13.36 -4.75 0.22
CA PHE A 965 -12.34 -5.17 -0.75
C PHE A 965 -12.06 -6.68 -0.78
N ASN A 966 -13.07 -7.50 -0.47
CA ASN A 966 -12.94 -8.96 -0.32
C ASN A 966 -11.86 -9.39 0.70
N VAL A 967 -11.87 -8.73 1.87
CA VAL A 967 -11.01 -9.09 3.02
C VAL A 967 -11.23 -10.51 3.52
N GLU A 968 -12.40 -11.11 3.26
CA GLU A 968 -12.69 -12.50 3.62
C GLU A 968 -11.59 -13.45 3.14
N THR A 969 -10.99 -13.20 1.98
CA THR A 969 -9.82 -13.93 1.45
C THR A 969 -10.09 -15.45 1.41
N TRP A 970 -11.28 -15.82 0.93
CA TRP A 970 -11.80 -17.19 0.98
C TRP A 970 -12.15 -17.73 -0.42
N GLU A 971 -11.47 -17.24 -1.46
CA GLU A 971 -11.67 -17.75 -2.82
C GLU A 971 -11.10 -19.17 -2.97
N GLY A 972 -11.93 -20.12 -3.38
CA GLY A 972 -11.53 -21.51 -3.55
C GLY A 972 -10.85 -21.83 -4.90
N ASP A 973 -10.96 -20.96 -5.92
CA ASP A 973 -10.31 -21.19 -7.21
C ASP A 973 -8.90 -20.60 -7.26
N LEU A 974 -7.90 -21.48 -7.31
CA LEU A 974 -6.49 -21.12 -7.45
C LEU A 974 -5.95 -21.40 -8.86
N SER A 975 -6.82 -21.51 -9.87
CA SER A 975 -6.45 -21.94 -11.24
C SER A 975 -5.36 -21.08 -11.87
N LYS A 976 -5.36 -19.76 -11.65
CA LYS A 976 -4.31 -18.86 -12.16
C LYS A 976 -2.95 -19.13 -11.50
N PHE A 977 -2.93 -19.27 -10.18
CA PHE A 977 -1.74 -19.60 -9.39
C PHE A 977 -1.16 -20.98 -9.76
N LYS A 978 -2.04 -21.99 -9.92
CA LYS A 978 -1.68 -23.33 -10.44
C LYS A 978 -1.09 -23.23 -11.86
N LYS A 979 -1.74 -22.50 -12.77
CA LYS A 979 -1.40 -22.42 -14.21
C LYS A 979 -0.02 -21.81 -14.46
N ARG A 980 0.38 -20.77 -13.70
CA ARG A 980 1.74 -20.19 -13.82
C ARG A 980 2.83 -21.04 -13.17
N GLY A 981 2.46 -22.11 -12.45
CA GLY A 981 3.38 -23.04 -11.80
C GLY A 981 3.79 -22.66 -10.37
N SER A 982 3.19 -21.64 -9.76
CA SER A 982 3.50 -21.23 -8.38
C SER A 982 3.22 -22.34 -7.36
N LYS A 983 3.92 -22.28 -6.22
CA LYS A 983 3.80 -23.22 -5.10
C LYS A 983 3.40 -22.48 -3.83
N ILE A 984 2.59 -23.12 -2.99
CA ILE A 984 2.23 -22.62 -1.66
C ILE A 984 2.35 -23.70 -0.59
N ILE A 985 3.16 -23.41 0.43
CA ILE A 985 3.21 -24.13 1.70
C ILE A 985 2.32 -23.37 2.68
N HIS A 986 1.19 -23.98 3.02
CA HIS A 986 0.29 -23.54 4.07
C HIS A 986 0.61 -24.34 5.34
N TRP A 987 0.61 -23.72 6.50
CA TRP A 987 0.72 -24.46 7.76
C TRP A 987 -0.10 -23.80 8.88
N HIS A 988 -0.50 -24.59 9.88
CA HIS A 988 -1.18 -24.09 11.07
C HIS A 988 -0.74 -24.88 12.31
N GLY A 989 -0.50 -24.20 13.42
CA GLY A 989 -0.26 -24.82 14.71
C GLY A 989 -1.53 -25.42 15.31
N LEU A 990 -1.46 -26.66 15.81
CA LEU A 990 -2.64 -27.34 16.37
C LEU A 990 -2.98 -26.91 17.81
N GLN A 991 -2.08 -26.18 18.49
CA GLN A 991 -2.35 -25.53 19.78
C GLN A 991 -2.75 -24.03 19.63
N ASP A 992 -3.00 -23.55 18.40
CA ASP A 992 -3.40 -22.15 18.15
C ASP A 992 -4.80 -21.84 18.70
N GLY A 993 -4.83 -21.06 19.79
CA GLY A 993 -6.05 -20.61 20.45
C GLY A 993 -6.50 -19.21 20.05
N LEU A 994 -5.78 -18.54 19.12
CA LEU A 994 -6.14 -17.23 18.60
C LEU A 994 -6.84 -17.33 17.24
N ILE A 995 -6.34 -18.20 16.37
CA ILE A 995 -6.98 -18.55 15.08
C ILE A 995 -7.16 -20.06 15.06
N SER A 996 -8.36 -20.53 14.70
CA SER A 996 -8.64 -21.96 14.71
C SER A 996 -7.91 -22.68 13.57
N SER A 997 -7.16 -23.73 13.88
CA SER A 997 -6.56 -24.60 12.86
C SER A 997 -7.62 -25.37 12.05
N ASP A 998 -8.82 -25.61 12.60
CA ASP A 998 -9.97 -26.16 11.87
C ASP A 998 -10.35 -25.27 10.66
N ASN A 999 -10.11 -23.94 10.72
CA ASN A 999 -10.38 -23.02 9.61
C ASN A 999 -9.45 -23.26 8.41
N SER A 1000 -8.18 -23.60 8.67
CA SER A 1000 -7.23 -23.96 7.61
C SER A 1000 -7.58 -25.28 6.93
N MET A 1001 -8.11 -26.24 7.70
CA MET A 1001 -8.65 -27.50 7.17
C MET A 1001 -9.89 -27.24 6.31
N ASP A 1002 -10.83 -26.44 6.78
CA ASP A 1002 -12.01 -26.03 6.02
C ASP A 1002 -11.65 -25.38 4.68
N TYR A 1003 -10.64 -24.52 4.67
CA TYR A 1003 -10.17 -23.87 3.44
C TYR A 1003 -9.54 -24.87 2.47
N TYR A 1004 -8.69 -25.80 2.93
CA TYR A 1004 -8.14 -26.86 2.07
C TYR A 1004 -9.27 -27.66 1.38
N ASN A 1005 -10.28 -28.05 2.16
CA ASN A 1005 -11.45 -28.75 1.66
C ASN A 1005 -12.33 -27.89 0.75
N HIS A 1006 -12.40 -26.57 0.97
CA HIS A 1006 -13.06 -25.63 0.07
C HIS A 1006 -12.36 -25.56 -1.29
N VAL A 1007 -11.03 -25.36 -1.32
CA VAL A 1007 -10.23 -25.34 -2.56
C VAL A 1007 -10.38 -26.65 -3.35
N SER A 1008 -10.26 -27.80 -2.68
CA SER A 1008 -10.45 -29.12 -3.31
C SER A 1008 -11.81 -29.24 -4.00
N ARG A 1009 -12.90 -28.88 -3.30
CA ARG A 1009 -14.27 -28.92 -3.86
C ARG A 1009 -14.47 -27.91 -4.99
N THR A 1010 -13.99 -26.67 -4.84
CA THR A 1010 -14.19 -25.59 -5.83
C THR A 1010 -13.43 -25.85 -7.12
N MET A 1011 -12.19 -26.37 -7.04
CA MET A 1011 -11.39 -26.69 -8.24
C MET A 1011 -11.69 -28.07 -8.83
N GLY A 1012 -12.45 -28.92 -8.14
CA GLY A 1012 -12.66 -30.32 -8.53
C GLY A 1012 -11.37 -31.15 -8.52
N LEU A 1013 -10.45 -30.85 -7.60
CA LEU A 1013 -9.13 -31.49 -7.48
C LEU A 1013 -9.03 -32.27 -6.18
N ASP A 1014 -8.62 -33.54 -6.25
CA ASP A 1014 -8.26 -34.32 -5.06
C ASP A 1014 -6.94 -33.84 -4.42
N ASN A 1015 -6.60 -34.38 -3.26
CA ASN A 1015 -5.40 -33.99 -2.53
C ASN A 1015 -4.09 -34.26 -3.29
N THR A 1016 -4.05 -35.24 -4.19
CA THR A 1016 -2.86 -35.57 -5.01
C THR A 1016 -2.68 -34.60 -6.18
N GLU A 1017 -3.78 -34.07 -6.73
CA GLU A 1017 -3.76 -32.97 -7.70
C GLU A 1017 -3.43 -31.62 -7.05
N LEU A 1018 -3.89 -31.38 -5.82
CA LEU A 1018 -3.49 -30.22 -5.01
C LEU A 1018 -2.00 -30.29 -4.63
N ASP A 1019 -1.49 -31.46 -4.23
CA ASP A 1019 -0.09 -31.71 -3.85
C ASP A 1019 0.97 -31.25 -4.89
N LYS A 1020 0.56 -30.98 -6.13
CA LYS A 1020 1.41 -30.42 -7.20
C LYS A 1020 1.72 -28.92 -7.04
N PHE A 1021 0.93 -28.19 -6.27
CA PHE A 1021 1.08 -26.74 -6.10
C PHE A 1021 0.66 -26.19 -4.72
N TYR A 1022 -0.22 -26.87 -3.99
CA TYR A 1022 -0.73 -26.47 -2.67
C TYR A 1022 -0.61 -27.62 -1.69
N ARG A 1023 0.20 -27.45 -0.64
CA ARG A 1023 0.32 -28.39 0.48
C ARG A 1023 0.03 -27.68 1.80
N TYR A 1024 -0.85 -28.27 2.62
CA TYR A 1024 -1.20 -27.78 3.96
C TYR A 1024 -0.62 -28.70 5.03
N PHE A 1025 0.16 -28.18 5.97
CA PHE A 1025 0.78 -28.95 7.06
C PHE A 1025 0.15 -28.62 8.42
N ARG A 1026 -0.13 -29.67 9.20
CA ARG A 1026 -0.69 -29.56 10.55
C ARG A 1026 0.43 -29.77 11.55
N VAL A 1027 0.78 -28.72 12.30
CA VAL A 1027 1.98 -28.68 13.14
C VAL A 1027 1.59 -28.97 14.59
N SER A 1028 1.83 -30.19 15.04
CA SER A 1028 1.44 -30.64 16.38
C SER A 1028 2.26 -29.97 17.48
N GLY A 1029 1.56 -29.56 18.53
CA GLY A 1029 2.14 -28.83 19.66
C GLY A 1029 2.78 -27.49 19.30
N CYS A 1030 2.34 -26.87 18.20
CA CYS A 1030 2.69 -25.51 17.84
C CYS A 1030 1.52 -24.56 18.14
N GLY A 1031 1.81 -23.43 18.76
CA GLY A 1031 0.87 -22.33 18.98
C GLY A 1031 0.78 -21.35 17.81
N HIS A 1032 0.24 -20.17 18.08
CA HIS A 1032 0.06 -19.11 17.08
C HIS A 1032 1.40 -18.60 16.52
N CYS A 1033 1.65 -18.85 15.24
CA CYS A 1033 2.87 -18.46 14.50
C CYS A 1033 4.22 -18.98 15.04
N GLY A 1034 4.18 -19.91 16.00
CA GLY A 1034 5.33 -20.53 16.65
C GLY A 1034 5.03 -20.82 18.13
N THR A 1035 6.06 -21.19 18.90
CA THR A 1035 5.93 -21.60 20.32
C THR A 1035 5.00 -22.81 20.51
N GLY A 1036 4.70 -23.20 21.75
CA GLY A 1036 3.91 -24.39 22.07
C GLY A 1036 4.74 -25.53 22.67
N ASP A 1037 4.07 -26.58 23.10
CA ASP A 1037 4.66 -27.66 23.91
C ASP A 1037 5.30 -28.78 23.07
N GLY A 1038 5.00 -28.84 21.78
CA GLY A 1038 5.53 -29.86 20.87
C GLY A 1038 6.75 -29.43 20.08
N ALA A 1039 6.96 -30.12 18.97
CA ALA A 1039 8.06 -29.89 18.05
C ALA A 1039 7.75 -28.71 17.11
N ALA A 1040 7.55 -27.51 17.68
CA ALA A 1040 6.98 -26.36 16.97
C ALA A 1040 7.93 -25.66 15.99
N ARG A 1041 9.26 -25.77 16.17
CA ARG A 1041 10.25 -24.96 15.43
C ARG A 1041 10.46 -25.48 14.00
N ILE A 1042 9.74 -24.88 13.05
CA ILE A 1042 9.73 -25.23 11.62
C ILE A 1042 10.42 -24.19 10.73
N GLY A 1043 11.04 -23.15 11.29
CA GLY A 1043 11.78 -22.14 10.51
C GLY A 1043 10.91 -21.18 9.68
N ASN A 1044 9.72 -20.83 10.16
CA ASN A 1044 8.85 -19.82 9.53
C ASN A 1044 9.24 -18.36 9.86
N ASN A 1045 10.07 -18.13 10.87
CA ASN A 1045 10.61 -16.82 11.27
C ASN A 1045 11.82 -17.03 12.20
N LEU A 1046 12.45 -15.94 12.67
CA LEU A 1046 13.57 -16.00 13.63
C LEU A 1046 13.20 -16.61 14.99
N SER A 1047 12.03 -16.28 15.54
CA SER A 1047 11.63 -16.75 16.89
C SER A 1047 11.33 -18.25 16.93
N ASN A 1048 10.79 -18.79 15.84
CA ASN A 1048 10.46 -20.20 15.65
C ASN A 1048 11.46 -20.95 14.75
N LEU A 1049 12.70 -20.45 14.67
CA LEU A 1049 13.80 -21.09 13.95
C LEU A 1049 14.20 -22.41 14.63
N GLY A 1050 14.31 -23.47 13.83
CA GLY A 1050 14.93 -24.75 14.17
C GLY A 1050 16.20 -24.93 13.36
N GLY A 1051 16.28 -26.01 12.58
CA GLY A 1051 17.36 -26.22 11.62
C GLY A 1051 17.36 -25.26 10.42
N LYS A 1052 18.44 -25.34 9.64
CA LYS A 1052 18.68 -24.55 8.42
C LYS A 1052 18.82 -25.43 7.17
N THR A 1053 17.98 -26.47 7.08
CA THR A 1053 17.89 -27.37 5.90
C THR A 1053 16.46 -27.37 5.37
N ALA A 1054 16.25 -27.73 4.09
CA ALA A 1054 14.91 -27.74 3.50
C ALA A 1054 13.90 -28.60 4.26
N ASP A 1055 14.34 -29.70 4.89
CA ASP A 1055 13.46 -30.64 5.58
C ASP A 1055 12.96 -30.10 6.95
N ASN A 1056 13.66 -29.12 7.54
CA ASN A 1056 13.36 -28.53 8.86
C ASN A 1056 13.26 -26.99 8.84
N ASN A 1057 13.06 -26.41 7.67
CA ASN A 1057 12.90 -24.98 7.48
C ASN A 1057 11.96 -24.67 6.32
N VAL A 1058 10.75 -24.18 6.60
CA VAL A 1058 9.71 -23.98 5.57
C VAL A 1058 10.07 -22.94 4.51
N LEU A 1059 10.92 -21.96 4.82
CA LEU A 1059 11.44 -21.01 3.82
C LEU A 1059 12.39 -21.73 2.85
N LEU A 1060 13.25 -22.62 3.34
CA LEU A 1060 14.13 -23.40 2.48
C LEU A 1060 13.38 -24.50 1.72
N ALA A 1061 12.30 -25.05 2.30
CA ALA A 1061 11.41 -26.00 1.65
C ALA A 1061 10.71 -25.40 0.42
N ILE A 1062 10.17 -24.18 0.52
CA ILE A 1062 9.52 -23.53 -0.63
C ILE A 1062 10.52 -23.19 -1.74
N ILE A 1063 11.75 -22.78 -1.40
CA ILE A 1063 12.83 -22.56 -2.38
C ILE A 1063 13.10 -23.86 -3.15
N LYS A 1064 13.33 -24.95 -2.42
CA LYS A 1064 13.61 -26.26 -3.02
C LYS A 1064 12.47 -26.73 -3.94
N TRP A 1065 11.23 -26.50 -3.55
CA TRP A 1065 10.07 -26.86 -4.37
C TRP A 1065 9.94 -26.01 -5.64
N VAL A 1066 10.22 -24.70 -5.56
CA VAL A 1066 10.11 -23.76 -6.69
C VAL A 1066 11.29 -23.84 -7.67
N GLU A 1067 12.50 -24.10 -7.18
CA GLU A 1067 13.74 -24.08 -7.96
C GLU A 1067 14.22 -25.48 -8.39
N GLU A 1068 14.05 -26.51 -7.54
CA GLU A 1068 14.46 -27.89 -7.83
C GLU A 1068 13.28 -28.82 -8.15
N GLY A 1069 12.04 -28.35 -7.99
CA GLY A 1069 10.82 -29.16 -8.20
C GLY A 1069 10.52 -30.17 -7.07
N VAL A 1070 11.32 -30.19 -6.00
CA VAL A 1070 11.20 -31.16 -4.90
C VAL A 1070 10.17 -30.68 -3.88
N ALA A 1071 8.96 -31.24 -3.96
CA ALA A 1071 7.88 -30.91 -3.04
C ALA A 1071 8.10 -31.52 -1.64
N PRO A 1072 7.81 -30.79 -0.54
CA PRO A 1072 7.94 -31.34 0.81
C PRO A 1072 6.77 -32.29 1.12
N ASP A 1073 7.05 -33.55 1.45
CA ASP A 1073 6.00 -34.51 1.88
C ASP A 1073 5.62 -34.34 3.36
N THR A 1074 6.55 -33.84 4.16
CA THR A 1074 6.42 -33.48 5.58
C THR A 1074 7.22 -32.20 5.85
N ILE A 1075 6.91 -31.47 6.91
CA ILE A 1075 7.81 -30.41 7.44
C ILE A 1075 8.32 -30.83 8.83
N THR A 1076 9.62 -30.90 9.02
CA THR A 1076 10.21 -31.34 10.29
C THR A 1076 10.25 -30.18 11.27
N GLY A 1077 9.57 -30.34 12.39
CA GLY A 1077 9.63 -29.40 13.50
C GLY A 1077 10.50 -29.93 14.64
N GLN A 1078 11.05 -29.02 15.45
CA GLN A 1078 11.95 -29.33 16.56
C GLN A 1078 11.52 -28.66 17.87
N ARG A 1079 11.84 -29.31 18.99
CA ARG A 1079 11.85 -28.74 20.35
C ARG A 1079 13.25 -28.91 20.92
N PHE A 1080 13.90 -27.83 21.37
CA PHE A 1080 15.18 -27.91 22.07
C PHE A 1080 14.97 -28.18 23.56
N VAL A 1081 15.98 -28.77 24.21
CA VAL A 1081 15.97 -29.03 25.66
C VAL A 1081 15.59 -27.76 26.44
N ASN A 1082 14.71 -27.91 27.43
CA ASN A 1082 14.16 -26.82 28.24
C ASN A 1082 13.44 -25.70 27.45
N GLY A 1083 13.01 -25.97 26.21
CA GLY A 1083 12.34 -24.97 25.36
C GLY A 1083 13.28 -23.88 24.83
N ALA A 1084 14.59 -24.10 24.87
CA ALA A 1084 15.60 -23.13 24.44
C ALA A 1084 15.40 -22.64 22.99
N SER A 1085 16.03 -21.50 22.64
CA SER A 1085 16.02 -20.97 21.27
C SER A 1085 16.93 -21.76 20.31
N THR A 1086 17.99 -22.38 20.83
CA THR A 1086 18.96 -23.21 20.09
C THR A 1086 19.52 -24.30 21.00
N GLY A 1087 20.28 -25.25 20.45
CA GLY A 1087 21.05 -26.22 21.22
C GLY A 1087 20.71 -27.67 20.88
N LYS A 1088 20.74 -28.55 21.88
CA LYS A 1088 20.41 -29.97 21.70
C LYS A 1088 18.90 -30.14 21.45
N VAL A 1089 18.55 -30.80 20.36
CA VAL A 1089 17.16 -31.20 20.07
C VAL A 1089 16.70 -32.24 21.08
N GLU A 1090 15.56 -32.00 21.70
CA GLU A 1090 14.88 -32.90 22.64
C GLU A 1090 13.83 -33.76 21.93
N VAL A 1091 12.97 -33.13 21.12
CA VAL A 1091 11.89 -33.76 20.36
C VAL A 1091 12.00 -33.30 18.90
N GLU A 1092 11.84 -34.24 17.97
CA GLU A 1092 11.75 -33.95 16.53
C GLU A 1092 10.56 -34.72 15.93
N ARG A 1093 9.72 -34.03 15.16
CA ARG A 1093 8.49 -34.59 14.57
C ARG A 1093 8.40 -34.18 13.10
N LYS A 1094 8.16 -35.14 12.21
CA LYS A 1094 7.87 -34.91 10.78
C LYS A 1094 6.39 -34.62 10.62
N HIS A 1095 6.01 -33.34 10.64
CA HIS A 1095 4.61 -32.92 10.58
C HIS A 1095 4.00 -33.25 9.21
N CYS A 1096 2.86 -33.94 9.24
CA CYS A 1096 2.21 -34.46 8.04
C CYS A 1096 1.48 -33.36 7.27
N ARG A 1097 1.46 -33.50 5.94
CA ARG A 1097 0.52 -32.75 5.10
C ARG A 1097 -0.89 -33.32 5.22
N TYR A 1098 -1.89 -32.46 5.26
CA TYR A 1098 -3.31 -32.82 5.22
C TYR A 1098 -3.65 -33.48 3.87
N PRO A 1099 -4.53 -34.50 3.80
CA PRO A 1099 -5.37 -35.04 4.89
C PRO A 1099 -4.70 -36.06 5.82
N TYR A 1100 -3.42 -36.40 5.63
CA TYR A 1100 -2.74 -37.38 6.47
C TYR A 1100 -2.68 -36.97 7.95
N ARG A 1101 -2.64 -37.97 8.81
CA ARG A 1101 -2.45 -37.84 10.26
C ARG A 1101 -1.14 -38.47 10.69
N ASN A 1102 -0.47 -37.87 11.66
CA ASN A 1102 0.73 -38.43 12.24
C ASN A 1102 0.36 -39.51 13.27
N VAL A 1103 0.95 -40.70 13.17
CA VAL A 1103 0.60 -41.85 14.02
C VAL A 1103 1.89 -42.48 14.57
N TRP A 1104 1.97 -42.63 15.90
CA TRP A 1104 3.08 -43.29 16.57
C TRP A 1104 3.06 -44.82 16.34
N ASP A 1105 4.22 -45.42 16.14
CA ASP A 1105 4.40 -46.84 15.83
C ASP A 1105 4.14 -47.80 17.01
N ARG A 1106 3.95 -47.23 18.22
CA ARG A 1106 3.78 -47.92 19.51
C ARG A 1106 4.97 -48.78 19.94
N LYS A 1107 6.18 -48.45 19.47
CA LYS A 1107 7.42 -49.20 19.76
C LYS A 1107 8.62 -48.30 20.01
N GLY A 1108 8.88 -47.33 19.14
CA GLY A 1108 10.01 -46.43 19.22
C GLY A 1108 9.80 -45.30 20.24
N ASP A 1109 10.89 -44.64 20.65
CA ASP A 1109 10.82 -43.42 21.45
C ASP A 1109 10.03 -42.34 20.69
N TRP A 1110 8.91 -41.87 21.25
CA TRP A 1110 8.04 -40.87 20.64
C TRP A 1110 8.77 -39.55 20.36
N LYS A 1111 9.90 -39.27 21.02
CA LYS A 1111 10.71 -38.08 20.76
C LYS A 1111 11.48 -38.13 19.43
N LYS A 1112 11.52 -39.30 18.77
CA LYS A 1112 12.21 -39.54 17.49
C LYS A 1112 11.22 -39.48 16.34
N ALA A 1113 11.55 -38.70 15.32
CA ALA A 1113 10.72 -38.53 14.13
C ALA A 1113 10.40 -39.84 13.40
N ASP A 1114 11.30 -40.83 13.43
CA ASP A 1114 11.12 -42.12 12.73
C ASP A 1114 10.22 -43.11 13.48
N SER A 1115 9.87 -42.83 14.74
CA SER A 1115 8.82 -43.56 15.48
C SER A 1115 7.41 -43.15 15.05
N TRP A 1116 7.28 -42.16 14.16
CA TRP A 1116 6.01 -41.63 13.67
C TRP A 1116 5.87 -41.84 12.16
N LYS A 1117 4.63 -42.01 11.70
CA LYS A 1117 4.32 -42.17 10.28
C LYS A 1117 3.04 -41.41 9.93
N CYS A 1118 3.08 -40.69 8.80
CA CYS A 1118 1.89 -40.14 8.17
C CYS A 1118 1.03 -41.27 7.55
N GLN A 1119 -0.25 -41.32 7.96
CA GLN A 1119 -1.25 -42.31 7.53
C GLN A 1119 -2.54 -41.62 7.09
#